data_AF-K7A796-F1
#
_entry.id   AF-K7A796-F1
#
_cell.length_a   1.000
_cell.length_b   1.000
_cell.length_c   1.000
_cell.angle_alpha   90.00
_cell.angle_beta   90.00
_cell.angle_gamma   90.00
#
_symmetry.space_group_name_H-M   'P 1'
#
loop_
_entity.id
_entity.type
_entity.pdbx_description
1 polymer ?
#
loop_
_entity_poly.entity_id
_entity_poly.type
_entity_poly.pdbx_seq_one_letter_code
_entity_poly.pdbx_strand_id
1 'polypeptide(L)'
;MFNQTNSLSRCVLGVSVALGLSGCLGGESLNTESATYVPESRPLNVIAPSDMEVKPGDDVTLSGRLVGTTDGQTIVWSQVRGTAVTITDPTVATLTFSIPDSIRSDKLVFQISALNADGSAATDESGAAIVDTVEITVFDPDSVITLDVSADSATLNGATLVVEGDDMFVAGANNNTHTADINPGMSVTFNIDDQVGFYTLNVRYLIPTDYGGKMAAAIVNGVTYDFEFSATGQWKELRIGVVKLAEGNNTIEIGGGWNYYRIDGISLIPAAAPAEPLAVAPTLVNANASDEALALMTLLTEHYAKATLSGQTEFPRKVDDDFPLTETNKIVQATGDDAPAIVAFDFMNYSASYAGVDGSADGLTEAMLAAHNSRNVILSGLFHWRAPSGNTGTGDGSFYTDSTTFDFAAALADTDSSEYAALLADIDTVATELKKLADAGVPVLWRPLHEAEGGWFWWGAQGATEYKKLWTLMYQRMTDVHGLNNLIWVFTHTDGLSEDWYPGDEYVDIVGFDGYGEPKNDDTLTFTSQYSTLKGRYDGKKLVALTETGTIPDVSLMHEQNAWWSFFITWNSESWNSDSIIGPQGADAAEIDANYAYDGLINLADLPGGREKISGTFANFEADVYGWEAQLNWAPTDGIKTSTAWAASGQNALSLTKDMTQASALDNVVFQTYPTNGLDVTGISALTIKVNALNAGTNVNAHIFFKAPDGVESWPDAVAVAAGGTELTIDTSEIDLITGLGVRFQGLDGTATEAQYLIDDIRLDGRSIYDFEPESMGWAAQVNWSNTSGITLSRDWADDGAQSLVFVKDLASLGASENIVMQTYPQGGINVDGNSTLTMYAYTQDSGVATDAHIFFKAPDGVESWPDAVAVGEDGVELTIDVSEINRIDGLGVRFNSVDSSASEAKFYIDNIQVDGATIASFEDTQGFELQVNWAPVSGLQRSTEWMASGDYSLAGVVSISTGDEVVMQAYPEGGLLLGDDVSTLTLTAYVQNASSTVTAKLWAKDKDGAWRDAGAVPMTAQGVQLSLEIADLTEIQGFGVQFQGLSETDGPFFIDDVAFNE
;
A
#
# COMPACT_ATOMS: atom_id res chain seq x y z
N MET A 1 61.28 0.56 14.87
CA MET A 1 62.20 -0.34 15.61
C MET A 1 61.59 -1.74 15.47
N PHE A 2 62.37 -2.70 14.95
CA PHE A 2 62.18 -4.15 14.76
C PHE A 2 60.90 -4.82 15.33
N ASN A 3 60.32 -5.91 14.81
CA ASN A 3 60.49 -6.80 13.64
C ASN A 3 59.61 -8.05 13.92
N GLN A 4 59.45 -8.90 12.90
CA GLN A 4 59.00 -10.32 12.89
C GLN A 4 57.49 -10.57 12.75
N THR A 5 56.95 -11.11 11.65
CA THR A 5 57.24 -12.29 10.78
C THR A 5 56.72 -13.64 11.28
N ASN A 6 56.06 -14.32 10.34
CA ASN A 6 55.78 -15.76 10.18
C ASN A 6 54.49 -16.29 10.82
N SER A 7 53.76 -17.26 10.25
CA SER A 7 53.58 -17.83 8.89
C SER A 7 52.72 -19.10 9.12
N LEU A 8 51.71 -19.32 8.28
CA LEU A 8 51.21 -20.61 7.77
C LEU A 8 51.28 -21.87 8.66
N SER A 9 50.13 -22.55 8.82
CA SER A 9 49.97 -23.94 8.33
C SER A 9 48.52 -24.44 8.39
N ARG A 10 48.03 -24.89 7.23
CA ARG A 10 46.86 -25.76 7.08
C ARG A 10 47.16 -27.14 7.66
N CYS A 11 46.17 -27.76 8.32
CA CYS A 11 46.06 -29.22 8.37
C CYS A 11 44.58 -29.63 8.35
N VAL A 12 44.23 -30.39 7.32
CA VAL A 12 43.02 -31.17 7.12
C VAL A 12 43.08 -32.40 8.03
N LEU A 13 41.98 -32.77 8.71
CA LEU A 13 41.58 -34.17 8.87
C LEU A 13 40.18 -34.24 9.52
N GLY A 14 39.19 -34.67 8.73
CA GLY A 14 37.92 -35.15 9.27
C GLY A 14 38.05 -36.60 9.74
N VAL A 15 37.29 -36.97 10.78
CA VAL A 15 36.83 -38.34 11.03
C VAL A 15 35.49 -38.27 11.77
N SER A 16 34.51 -38.92 11.16
CA SER A 16 33.21 -39.32 11.70
C SER A 16 33.34 -40.49 12.69
N VAL A 17 32.65 -40.44 13.84
CA VAL A 17 32.28 -41.64 14.62
C VAL A 17 30.92 -41.43 15.26
N ALA A 18 30.04 -42.39 14.99
CA ALA A 18 28.70 -42.54 15.55
C ALA A 18 28.69 -43.46 16.78
N LEU A 19 27.61 -43.33 17.56
CA LEU A 19 26.95 -44.31 18.44
C LEU A 19 27.50 -44.55 19.87
N GLY A 20 26.71 -44.08 20.84
CA GLY A 20 25.93 -44.98 21.71
C GLY A 20 26.29 -45.01 23.20
N LEU A 21 25.35 -44.60 24.06
CA LEU A 21 24.82 -45.42 25.18
C LEU A 21 23.70 -44.71 25.95
N SER A 22 22.64 -45.49 26.16
CA SER A 22 21.40 -45.26 26.88
C SER A 22 21.55 -45.15 28.40
N GLY A 23 20.70 -44.33 29.03
CA GLY A 23 20.41 -44.37 30.47
C GLY A 23 19.17 -43.55 30.82
N CYS A 24 18.03 -44.23 30.98
CA CYS A 24 16.72 -43.70 31.35
C CYS A 24 16.69 -43.03 32.74
N LEU A 25 15.81 -42.02 32.89
CA LEU A 25 15.08 -41.47 34.06
C LEU A 25 14.79 -39.99 33.69
N GLY A 26 13.60 -39.45 33.45
CA GLY A 26 12.22 -39.80 33.73
C GLY A 26 11.52 -38.54 34.28
N GLY A 27 10.79 -37.80 33.45
CA GLY A 27 9.87 -36.72 33.88
C GLY A 27 9.90 -35.46 33.01
N GLU A 28 8.80 -35.22 32.29
CA GLU A 28 8.41 -33.99 31.56
C GLU A 28 9.09 -33.76 30.20
N SER A 29 8.54 -34.42 29.17
CA SER A 29 8.89 -34.21 27.77
C SER A 29 8.27 -32.91 27.26
N LEU A 30 9.13 -31.91 27.06
CA LEU A 30 9.04 -30.97 25.96
C LEU A 30 8.72 -31.74 24.68
N ASN A 31 7.71 -31.29 23.94
CA ASN A 31 7.33 -31.88 22.67
C ASN A 31 8.50 -31.71 21.69
N THR A 32 9.28 -32.77 21.53
CA THR A 32 10.40 -32.90 20.59
C THR A 32 9.98 -33.87 19.48
N GLU A 33 8.78 -33.66 18.93
CA GLU A 33 8.46 -34.21 17.62
C GLU A 33 9.21 -33.38 16.58
N SER A 34 10.28 -34.00 16.09
CA SER A 34 11.05 -33.69 14.90
C SER A 34 10.37 -32.75 13.90
N ALA A 35 10.56 -31.44 14.09
CA ALA A 35 10.67 -30.54 12.96
C ALA A 35 11.94 -30.95 12.21
N THR A 36 11.76 -31.73 11.15
CA THR A 36 12.83 -31.98 10.21
C THR A 36 13.14 -30.62 9.60
N TYR A 37 14.30 -30.05 9.92
CA TYR A 37 14.79 -28.84 9.26
C TYR A 37 14.80 -29.11 7.75
N VAL A 38 13.86 -28.51 7.05
CA VAL A 38 13.87 -28.39 5.59
C VAL A 38 14.46 -27.00 5.35
N PRO A 39 15.72 -26.89 4.88
CA PRO A 39 16.23 -25.61 4.42
C PRO A 39 15.28 -25.10 3.34
N GLU A 40 14.73 -23.91 3.53
CA GLU A 40 13.82 -23.33 2.55
C GLU A 40 14.56 -23.02 1.24
N SER A 41 13.90 -23.30 0.13
CA SER A 41 14.45 -23.18 -1.22
C SER A 41 14.08 -21.82 -1.81
N ARG A 42 15.00 -20.84 -1.79
CA ARG A 42 14.86 -19.56 -2.47
C ARG A 42 15.04 -19.73 -3.99
N PRO A 43 14.26 -19.02 -4.84
CA PRO A 43 14.41 -19.07 -6.29
C PRO A 43 15.85 -18.76 -6.71
N LEU A 44 16.40 -19.60 -7.58
CA LEU A 44 17.74 -19.43 -8.12
C LEU A 44 17.77 -18.22 -9.08
N ASN A 45 18.76 -17.36 -8.97
CA ASN A 45 19.05 -16.31 -9.95
C ASN A 45 20.57 -16.14 -10.17
N VAL A 46 20.98 -15.33 -11.14
CA VAL A 46 22.38 -15.00 -11.43
C VAL A 46 22.55 -13.50 -11.65
N ILE A 47 23.66 -12.93 -11.18
CA ILE A 47 23.94 -11.49 -11.25
C ILE A 47 25.29 -11.25 -11.92
N ALA A 48 25.33 -10.32 -12.87
CA ALA A 48 26.50 -9.77 -13.53
C ALA A 48 27.02 -8.51 -12.79
N PRO A 49 28.29 -8.10 -12.98
CA PRO A 49 28.79 -6.84 -12.43
C PRO A 49 28.24 -5.64 -13.20
N SER A 50 28.40 -4.43 -12.66
CA SER A 50 28.03 -3.20 -13.35
C SER A 50 28.80 -3.00 -14.67
N ASP A 51 28.15 -2.30 -15.60
CA ASP A 51 28.75 -1.85 -16.84
C ASP A 51 30.03 -1.05 -16.59
N MET A 52 30.97 -1.13 -17.52
CA MET A 52 32.28 -0.48 -17.38
C MET A 52 32.86 0.02 -18.69
N GLU A 53 33.67 1.06 -18.59
CA GLU A 53 34.43 1.63 -19.69
C GLU A 53 35.90 1.20 -19.59
N VAL A 54 36.44 0.68 -20.70
CA VAL A 54 37.81 0.19 -20.79
C VAL A 54 38.45 0.62 -22.09
N LYS A 55 39.78 0.73 -22.12
CA LYS A 55 40.53 1.02 -23.36
C LYS A 55 41.18 -0.23 -23.93
N PRO A 56 41.61 -0.20 -25.21
CA PRO A 56 42.41 -1.27 -25.77
C PRO A 56 43.68 -1.51 -24.93
N GLY A 57 43.95 -2.78 -24.64
CA GLY A 57 45.07 -3.23 -23.81
C GLY A 57 44.76 -3.38 -22.31
N ASP A 58 43.61 -2.91 -21.82
CA ASP A 58 43.23 -3.09 -20.41
C ASP A 58 42.90 -4.54 -20.07
N ASP A 59 43.22 -4.95 -18.84
CA ASP A 59 42.77 -6.20 -18.25
C ASP A 59 41.40 -5.98 -17.59
N VAL A 60 40.42 -6.78 -17.99
CA VAL A 60 39.05 -6.76 -17.48
C VAL A 60 38.83 -7.92 -16.51
N THR A 61 38.15 -7.62 -15.40
CA THR A 61 37.65 -8.62 -14.46
C THR A 61 36.15 -8.48 -14.30
N LEU A 62 35.37 -9.50 -14.69
CA LEU A 62 33.93 -9.56 -14.46
C LEU A 62 33.66 -10.56 -13.35
N SER A 63 33.01 -10.15 -12.27
CA SER A 63 32.62 -11.06 -11.19
C SER A 63 31.12 -11.17 -11.11
N GLY A 64 30.59 -12.34 -11.45
CA GLY A 64 29.18 -12.68 -11.31
C GLY A 64 28.97 -13.75 -10.26
N ARG A 65 27.73 -13.88 -9.77
CA ARG A 65 27.39 -14.85 -8.70
C ARG A 65 26.00 -15.41 -8.88
N LEU A 66 25.81 -16.66 -8.44
CA LEU A 66 24.48 -17.21 -8.19
C LEU A 66 23.93 -16.59 -6.91
N VAL A 67 22.62 -16.40 -6.89
CA VAL A 67 21.86 -16.00 -5.71
C VAL A 67 20.64 -16.92 -5.59
N GLY A 68 20.04 -17.01 -4.39
CA GLY A 68 19.01 -17.99 -4.09
C GLY A 68 19.56 -19.32 -3.55
N THR A 69 18.69 -20.31 -3.36
CA THR A 69 19.10 -21.63 -2.87
C THR A 69 19.75 -22.40 -4.01
N THR A 70 21.02 -22.73 -3.82
CA THR A 70 21.80 -23.50 -4.80
C THR A 70 21.96 -24.94 -4.32
N ASP A 71 21.53 -25.88 -5.16
CA ASP A 71 21.75 -27.33 -5.05
C ASP A 71 22.58 -27.82 -6.24
N GLY A 72 23.86 -27.43 -6.27
CA GLY A 72 24.81 -27.87 -7.29
C GLY A 72 24.73 -27.11 -8.62
N GLN A 73 23.95 -26.03 -8.71
CA GLN A 73 23.97 -25.15 -9.87
C GLN A 73 25.31 -24.43 -10.03
N THR A 74 25.64 -24.14 -11.28
CA THR A 74 26.88 -23.49 -11.70
C THR A 74 26.56 -22.31 -12.61
N ILE A 75 27.58 -21.60 -13.08
CA ILE A 75 27.43 -20.45 -13.97
C ILE A 75 28.29 -20.62 -15.20
N VAL A 76 27.85 -19.99 -16.28
CA VAL A 76 28.64 -19.88 -17.50
C VAL A 76 28.53 -18.48 -18.08
N TRP A 77 29.67 -17.93 -18.43
CA TRP A 77 29.78 -16.70 -19.20
C TRP A 77 29.75 -16.99 -20.70
N SER A 78 29.05 -16.15 -21.45
CA SER A 78 29.09 -16.14 -22.90
C SER A 78 29.13 -14.71 -23.39
N GLN A 79 29.99 -14.42 -24.37
CA GLN A 79 29.93 -13.15 -25.06
C GLN A 79 28.81 -13.22 -26.10
N VAL A 80 27.80 -12.36 -25.98
CA VAL A 80 26.61 -12.36 -26.82
C VAL A 80 26.62 -11.24 -27.86
N ARG A 81 27.43 -10.18 -27.67
CA ARG A 81 27.57 -9.06 -28.61
C ARG A 81 28.99 -8.50 -28.62
N GLY A 82 29.34 -7.80 -29.70
CA GLY A 82 30.62 -7.12 -29.89
C GLY A 82 31.71 -8.02 -30.51
N THR A 83 32.88 -7.44 -30.75
CA THR A 83 34.04 -8.16 -31.28
C THR A 83 34.52 -9.22 -30.29
N ALA A 84 34.71 -10.44 -30.78
CA ALA A 84 35.06 -11.57 -29.93
C ALA A 84 36.41 -11.36 -29.21
N VAL A 85 36.41 -11.54 -27.89
CA VAL A 85 37.63 -11.60 -27.08
C VAL A 85 37.94 -13.04 -26.68
N THR A 86 39.20 -13.31 -26.33
CA THR A 86 39.60 -14.66 -25.90
C THR A 86 39.29 -14.86 -24.42
N ILE A 87 38.33 -15.73 -24.14
CA ILE A 87 37.97 -16.16 -22.79
C ILE A 87 38.66 -17.50 -22.52
N THR A 88 39.37 -17.63 -21.39
CA THR A 88 40.14 -18.85 -21.09
C THR A 88 39.28 -19.93 -20.42
N ASP A 89 38.43 -19.54 -19.46
CA ASP A 89 37.50 -20.41 -18.77
C ASP A 89 36.20 -19.63 -18.52
N PRO A 90 35.09 -19.93 -19.22
CA PRO A 90 33.82 -19.23 -19.03
C PRO A 90 33.04 -19.73 -17.81
N THR A 91 33.46 -20.79 -17.13
CA THR A 91 32.67 -21.44 -16.06
C THR A 91 32.97 -20.92 -14.65
N VAL A 92 33.87 -19.94 -14.55
CA VAL A 92 34.27 -19.33 -13.27
C VAL A 92 33.38 -18.14 -12.92
N ALA A 93 33.20 -17.91 -11.62
CA ALA A 93 32.51 -16.71 -11.10
C ALA A 93 33.18 -15.42 -11.51
N THR A 94 34.51 -15.42 -11.54
CA THR A 94 35.31 -14.27 -11.92
C THR A 94 35.99 -14.53 -13.26
N LEU A 95 35.45 -13.93 -14.32
CA LEU A 95 36.01 -13.95 -15.67
C LEU A 95 37.13 -12.91 -15.77
N THR A 96 38.26 -13.27 -16.37
CA THR A 96 39.37 -12.33 -16.62
C THR A 96 39.86 -12.45 -18.05
N PHE A 97 40.06 -11.32 -18.73
CA PHE A 97 40.59 -11.25 -20.09
C PHE A 97 41.15 -9.86 -20.38
N SER A 98 42.04 -9.75 -21.38
CA SER A 98 42.56 -8.46 -21.83
C SER A 98 41.81 -7.99 -23.08
N ILE A 99 41.56 -6.70 -23.20
CA ILE A 99 41.00 -6.10 -24.42
C ILE A 99 42.08 -6.04 -25.49
N PRO A 100 41.91 -6.71 -26.66
CA PRO A 100 42.88 -6.61 -27.75
C PRO A 100 43.03 -5.18 -28.25
N ASP A 101 44.26 -4.76 -28.56
CA ASP A 101 44.57 -3.43 -29.13
C ASP A 101 43.77 -3.08 -30.40
N SER A 102 43.24 -4.10 -31.10
CA SER A 102 42.45 -3.95 -32.32
C SER A 102 40.98 -3.59 -32.09
N ILE A 103 40.45 -3.78 -30.89
CA ILE A 103 39.05 -3.44 -30.57
C ILE A 103 39.02 -1.98 -30.13
N ARG A 104 38.38 -1.12 -30.92
CA ARG A 104 38.19 0.31 -30.64
C ARG A 104 36.76 0.71 -30.93
N SER A 105 36.17 1.54 -30.07
CA SER A 105 34.77 1.99 -30.20
C SER A 105 33.79 0.84 -30.40
N ASP A 106 33.83 -0.15 -29.51
CA ASP A 106 32.98 -1.34 -29.58
C ASP A 106 32.27 -1.57 -28.24
N LYS A 107 31.14 -2.28 -28.29
CA LYS A 107 30.35 -2.66 -27.11
C LYS A 107 30.35 -4.17 -26.99
N LEU A 108 31.10 -4.67 -26.00
CA LEU A 108 31.14 -6.11 -25.71
C LEU A 108 30.08 -6.41 -24.67
N VAL A 109 29.14 -7.30 -24.99
CA VAL A 109 28.11 -7.72 -24.04
C VAL A 109 28.38 -9.16 -23.63
N PHE A 110 28.48 -9.38 -22.33
CA PHE A 110 28.66 -10.69 -21.73
C PHE A 110 27.40 -11.05 -20.97
N GLN A 111 26.89 -12.24 -21.24
CA GLN A 111 25.81 -12.84 -20.49
C GLN A 111 26.38 -13.88 -19.53
N ILE A 112 26.02 -13.78 -18.26
CA ILE A 112 26.19 -14.87 -17.29
C ILE A 112 24.88 -15.64 -17.21
N SER A 113 24.95 -16.97 -17.20
CA SER A 113 23.78 -17.84 -17.15
C SER A 113 23.92 -18.85 -16.03
N ALA A 114 22.84 -19.08 -15.27
CA ALA A 114 22.79 -20.17 -14.31
C ALA A 114 22.54 -21.51 -15.03
N LEU A 115 23.26 -22.54 -14.60
CA LEU A 115 23.12 -23.90 -15.12
C LEU A 115 22.74 -24.86 -13.99
N ASN A 116 21.83 -25.78 -14.28
CA ASN A 116 21.54 -26.92 -13.42
C ASN A 116 22.78 -27.82 -13.25
N ALA A 117 22.77 -28.69 -12.24
CA ALA A 117 23.86 -29.62 -11.98
C ALA A 117 24.17 -30.57 -13.15
N ASP A 118 23.23 -30.77 -14.07
CA ASP A 118 23.38 -31.57 -15.30
C ASP A 118 23.91 -30.77 -16.50
N GLY A 119 24.14 -29.46 -16.34
CA GLY A 119 24.62 -28.54 -17.36
C GLY A 119 23.54 -27.95 -18.28
N SER A 120 22.26 -28.24 -18.04
CA SER A 120 21.14 -27.54 -18.71
C SER A 120 20.97 -26.11 -18.17
N ALA A 121 20.36 -25.22 -18.95
CA ALA A 121 20.02 -23.88 -18.47
C ALA A 121 19.05 -23.97 -17.29
N ALA A 122 19.37 -23.31 -16.18
CA ALA A 122 18.41 -23.14 -15.11
C ALA A 122 17.33 -22.15 -15.55
N THR A 123 16.09 -22.41 -15.16
CA THR A 123 14.95 -21.57 -15.53
C THR A 123 14.22 -21.07 -14.30
N ASP A 124 13.63 -19.89 -14.39
CA ASP A 124 12.73 -19.35 -13.39
C ASP A 124 11.35 -20.06 -13.43
N GLU A 125 10.41 -19.60 -12.59
CA GLU A 125 9.06 -20.16 -12.46
C GLU A 125 8.22 -20.03 -13.75
N SER A 126 8.58 -19.09 -14.64
CA SER A 126 7.94 -18.92 -15.95
C SER A 126 8.54 -19.83 -17.02
N GLY A 127 9.64 -20.54 -16.71
CA GLY A 127 10.40 -21.35 -17.65
C GLY A 127 11.41 -20.56 -18.49
N ALA A 128 11.64 -19.28 -18.19
CA ALA A 128 12.65 -18.47 -18.86
C ALA A 128 14.04 -18.76 -18.27
N ALA A 129 15.08 -18.69 -19.11
CA ALA A 129 16.44 -18.96 -18.65
C ALA A 129 16.94 -17.89 -17.69
N ILE A 130 17.50 -18.31 -16.56
CA ILE A 130 18.09 -17.44 -15.55
C ILE A 130 19.42 -16.90 -16.09
N VAL A 131 19.41 -15.65 -16.52
CA VAL A 131 20.55 -14.97 -17.16
C VAL A 131 20.63 -13.52 -16.72
N ASP A 132 21.83 -12.96 -16.76
CA ASP A 132 22.07 -11.52 -16.59
C ASP A 132 23.20 -11.07 -17.54
N THR A 133 23.28 -9.77 -17.82
CA THR A 133 24.25 -9.22 -18.79
C THR A 133 25.03 -8.03 -18.24
N VAL A 134 26.30 -7.92 -18.65
CA VAL A 134 27.14 -6.74 -18.46
C VAL A 134 27.61 -6.21 -19.80
N GLU A 135 27.54 -4.89 -19.98
CA GLU A 135 28.10 -4.16 -21.11
C GLU A 135 29.48 -3.57 -20.77
N ILE A 136 30.44 -3.87 -21.62
CA ILE A 136 31.78 -3.27 -21.59
C ILE A 136 31.88 -2.35 -22.79
N THR A 137 31.96 -1.04 -22.51
CA THR A 137 32.22 -0.04 -23.53
C THR A 137 33.72 0.07 -23.74
N VAL A 138 34.20 -0.52 -24.83
CA VAL A 138 35.60 -0.35 -25.27
C VAL A 138 35.69 0.97 -26.02
N PHE A 139 36.10 2.03 -25.32
CA PHE A 139 36.22 3.35 -25.94
C PHE A 139 37.49 3.44 -26.76
N ASP A 140 37.45 4.20 -27.87
CA ASP A 140 38.68 4.60 -28.54
C ASP A 140 39.39 5.62 -27.62
N PRO A 141 40.65 5.42 -27.20
CA PRO A 141 41.40 6.41 -26.45
C PRO A 141 41.41 7.79 -27.11
N ASP A 142 41.29 7.83 -28.45
CA ASP A 142 41.19 9.07 -29.22
C ASP A 142 39.81 9.77 -29.12
N SER A 143 38.80 9.10 -28.54
CA SER A 143 37.45 9.64 -28.25
C SER A 143 37.30 10.19 -26.83
N VAL A 144 38.29 9.98 -25.95
CA VAL A 144 38.29 10.60 -24.63
C VAL A 144 38.46 12.09 -24.81
N ILE A 145 37.50 12.85 -24.28
CA ILE A 145 37.61 14.31 -24.28
C ILE A 145 38.39 14.69 -23.04
N THR A 146 39.61 15.17 -23.23
CA THR A 146 40.44 15.71 -22.15
C THR A 146 40.45 17.23 -22.26
N LEU A 147 40.05 17.90 -21.18
CA LEU A 147 40.09 19.34 -21.07
C LEU A 147 41.02 19.71 -19.93
N ASP A 148 42.20 20.21 -20.27
CA ASP A 148 43.17 20.68 -19.29
C ASP A 148 42.79 22.08 -18.80
N VAL A 149 43.23 22.46 -17.61
CA VAL A 149 43.05 23.84 -17.15
C VAL A 149 44.00 24.75 -17.92
N SER A 150 43.44 25.49 -18.88
CA SER A 150 44.14 26.52 -19.63
C SER A 150 43.19 27.65 -20.01
N ALA A 151 43.74 28.82 -20.39
CA ALA A 151 42.95 29.98 -20.77
C ALA A 151 42.07 29.76 -22.02
N ASP A 152 42.34 28.73 -22.82
CA ASP A 152 41.62 28.44 -24.06
C ASP A 152 40.54 27.35 -23.88
N SER A 153 40.55 26.62 -22.77
CA SER A 153 39.71 25.43 -22.52
C SER A 153 38.88 25.48 -21.23
N ALA A 154 39.21 26.42 -20.34
CA ALA A 154 38.49 26.60 -19.09
C ALA A 154 38.35 28.08 -18.74
N THR A 155 37.21 28.44 -18.17
CA THR A 155 36.98 29.75 -17.55
C THR A 155 37.35 29.65 -16.08
N LEU A 156 38.30 30.48 -15.65
CA LEU A 156 38.73 30.52 -14.25
C LEU A 156 37.91 31.56 -13.50
N ASN A 157 37.16 31.10 -12.49
CA ASN A 157 36.48 31.99 -11.56
C ASN A 157 37.37 32.17 -10.33
N GLY A 158 38.14 33.27 -10.28
CA GLY A 158 39.04 33.59 -9.16
C GLY A 158 40.30 32.71 -9.02
N ALA A 159 40.30 31.50 -9.57
CA ALA A 159 41.45 30.60 -9.59
C ALA A 159 42.60 31.16 -10.45
N THR A 160 43.84 30.84 -10.06
CA THR A 160 45.04 31.22 -10.81
C THR A 160 45.78 29.98 -11.31
N LEU A 161 46.40 30.09 -12.49
CA LEU A 161 47.28 29.05 -13.02
C LEU A 161 48.69 29.20 -12.46
N VAL A 162 49.35 28.06 -12.26
CA VAL A 162 50.78 27.97 -11.92
C VAL A 162 51.50 27.08 -12.93
N VAL A 163 52.72 27.47 -13.28
CA VAL A 163 53.59 26.76 -14.24
C VAL A 163 54.96 26.48 -13.64
N GLU A 164 55.82 25.75 -14.37
CA GLU A 164 57.16 25.42 -13.90
C GLU A 164 57.97 26.67 -13.49
N GLY A 165 58.33 26.74 -12.20
CA GLY A 165 59.07 27.85 -11.60
C GLY A 165 58.23 28.77 -10.69
N ASP A 166 56.91 28.64 -10.71
CA ASP A 166 56.02 29.33 -9.79
C ASP A 166 55.94 28.64 -8.42
N ASP A 167 55.61 29.40 -7.38
CA ASP A 167 55.27 28.85 -6.07
C ASP A 167 54.02 27.96 -6.20
N MET A 168 54.00 26.81 -5.51
CA MET A 168 52.95 25.77 -5.57
C MET A 168 52.90 24.91 -6.85
N PHE A 169 53.80 25.12 -7.82
CA PHE A 169 53.87 24.23 -8.97
C PHE A 169 54.23 22.80 -8.58
N VAL A 170 53.54 21.82 -9.16
CA VAL A 170 53.84 20.39 -9.03
C VAL A 170 54.02 19.76 -10.40
N ALA A 171 55.20 19.22 -10.63
CA ALA A 171 55.53 18.54 -11.89
C ALA A 171 54.59 17.34 -12.16
N GLY A 172 54.31 17.09 -13.44
CA GLY A 172 53.47 15.97 -13.89
C GLY A 172 52.03 16.34 -14.24
N ALA A 173 51.66 17.61 -14.12
CA ALA A 173 50.42 18.18 -14.65
C ALA A 173 50.42 18.14 -16.20
N ASN A 174 49.24 18.07 -16.81
CA ASN A 174 49.10 18.18 -18.26
C ASN A 174 49.58 19.55 -18.73
N ASN A 175 50.31 19.57 -19.85
CA ASN A 175 50.93 20.78 -20.42
C ASN A 175 51.79 21.59 -19.42
N ASN A 176 52.26 20.98 -18.32
CA ASN A 176 52.98 21.64 -17.22
C ASN A 176 52.24 22.87 -16.64
N THR A 177 50.90 22.85 -16.62
CA THR A 177 50.07 23.95 -16.10
C THR A 177 48.94 23.36 -15.28
N HIS A 178 48.66 23.91 -14.11
CA HIS A 178 47.51 23.53 -13.28
C HIS A 178 47.07 24.70 -12.42
N THR A 179 45.96 24.59 -11.69
CA THR A 179 45.57 25.65 -10.76
C THR A 179 46.49 25.71 -9.54
N ALA A 180 46.67 26.90 -8.98
CA ALA A 180 46.95 27.07 -7.56
C ALA A 180 45.84 26.39 -6.71
N ASP A 181 46.01 26.38 -5.39
CA ASP A 181 44.95 25.89 -4.50
C ASP A 181 43.63 26.65 -4.81
N ILE A 182 42.58 25.92 -5.17
CA ILE A 182 41.22 26.44 -5.26
C ILE A 182 40.83 26.88 -3.85
N ASN A 183 40.53 28.17 -3.65
CA ASN A 183 40.09 28.70 -2.36
C ASN A 183 38.57 28.89 -2.36
N PRO A 184 37.92 29.10 -1.20
CA PRO A 184 36.48 29.38 -1.14
C PRO A 184 36.05 30.47 -2.12
N GLY A 185 35.03 30.18 -2.93
CA GLY A 185 34.52 31.07 -3.98
C GLY A 185 35.29 31.01 -5.30
N MET A 186 36.28 30.12 -5.44
CA MET A 186 36.97 29.87 -6.69
C MET A 186 36.49 28.59 -7.36
N SER A 187 36.51 28.56 -8.69
CA SER A 187 36.17 27.38 -9.49
C SER A 187 36.81 27.43 -10.88
N VAL A 188 36.74 26.29 -11.56
CA VAL A 188 37.18 26.11 -12.95
C VAL A 188 36.00 25.57 -13.75
N THR A 189 35.53 26.32 -14.75
CA THR A 189 34.41 25.91 -15.60
C THR A 189 34.91 25.49 -16.97
N PHE A 190 34.66 24.24 -17.34
CA PHE A 190 34.92 23.67 -18.65
C PHE A 190 33.66 23.80 -19.52
N ASN A 191 33.80 24.37 -20.71
CA ASN A 191 32.71 24.43 -21.69
C ASN A 191 32.87 23.26 -22.66
N ILE A 192 31.79 22.53 -22.90
CA ILE A 192 31.75 21.39 -23.80
C ILE A 192 30.64 21.64 -24.81
N ASP A 193 31.05 21.89 -26.05
CA ASP A 193 30.13 22.14 -27.16
C ASP A 193 29.90 20.84 -27.95
N ASP A 194 28.67 20.66 -28.45
CA ASP A 194 28.29 19.62 -29.41
C ASP A 194 28.55 18.16 -28.95
N GLN A 195 28.51 17.88 -27.64
CA GLN A 195 28.53 16.52 -27.08
C GLN A 195 27.17 16.18 -26.49
N VAL A 196 26.64 14.99 -26.80
CA VAL A 196 25.34 14.53 -26.30
C VAL A 196 25.42 13.06 -25.90
N GLY A 197 24.81 12.73 -24.77
CA GLY A 197 24.78 11.37 -24.23
C GLY A 197 25.40 11.29 -22.84
N PHE A 198 25.69 10.06 -22.42
CA PHE A 198 26.24 9.78 -21.10
C PHE A 198 27.76 9.65 -21.16
N TYR A 199 28.43 10.24 -20.18
CA TYR A 199 29.88 10.22 -20.06
C TYR A 199 30.29 9.94 -18.64
N THR A 200 31.27 9.05 -18.44
CA THR A 200 31.99 9.00 -17.18
C THR A 200 32.84 10.27 -17.07
N LEU A 201 32.57 11.08 -16.05
CA LEU A 201 33.36 12.25 -15.69
C LEU A 201 34.47 11.83 -14.72
N ASN A 202 35.72 12.14 -15.07
CA ASN A 202 36.83 12.09 -14.14
C ASN A 202 37.47 13.47 -13.96
N VAL A 203 37.94 13.74 -12.74
CA VAL A 203 38.67 14.96 -12.40
C VAL A 203 40.11 14.60 -12.06
N ARG A 204 41.06 15.24 -12.74
CA ARG A 204 42.48 15.10 -12.43
C ARG A 204 42.90 16.18 -11.43
N TYR A 205 43.29 15.73 -10.23
CA TYR A 205 43.51 16.59 -9.07
C TYR A 205 44.79 16.26 -8.31
N LEU A 206 45.17 17.17 -7.43
CA LEU A 206 46.22 16.96 -6.42
C LEU A 206 45.87 17.67 -5.12
N ILE A 207 46.09 16.98 -4.01
CA ILE A 207 46.11 17.57 -2.66
C ILE A 207 47.47 17.27 -2.01
N PRO A 208 48.17 18.29 -1.47
CA PRO A 208 49.37 18.08 -0.66
C PRO A 208 49.13 17.15 0.53
N THR A 209 50.06 16.25 0.83
CA THR A 209 49.88 15.22 1.89
C THR A 209 49.60 15.79 3.27
N ASP A 210 50.04 17.02 3.55
CA ASP A 210 49.87 17.71 4.83
C ASP A 210 48.51 18.42 4.98
N TYR A 211 47.70 18.47 3.92
CA TYR A 211 46.39 19.15 3.96
C TYR A 211 45.26 18.25 4.48
N GLY A 212 45.38 16.91 4.37
CA GLY A 212 44.27 15.98 4.61
C GLY A 212 43.21 16.00 3.49
N GLY A 213 42.28 15.04 3.49
CA GLY A 213 41.21 14.95 2.49
C GLY A 213 40.33 16.20 2.41
N LYS A 214 39.71 16.45 1.26
CA LYS A 214 38.85 17.62 1.01
C LYS A 214 37.61 17.21 0.24
N MET A 215 36.45 17.72 0.68
CA MET A 215 35.24 17.71 -0.14
C MET A 215 35.38 18.69 -1.30
N ALA A 216 34.82 18.31 -2.45
CA ALA A 216 34.76 19.10 -3.67
C ALA A 216 33.43 18.79 -4.39
N ALA A 217 33.05 19.63 -5.34
CA ALA A 217 31.87 19.43 -6.16
C ALA A 217 32.19 19.56 -7.65
N ALA A 218 31.39 18.87 -8.47
CA ALA A 218 31.31 19.07 -9.90
C ALA A 218 29.87 19.45 -10.26
N ILE A 219 29.67 20.59 -10.92
CA ILE A 219 28.35 21.04 -11.37
C ILE A 219 28.26 20.83 -12.88
N VAL A 220 27.42 19.89 -13.32
CA VAL A 220 27.19 19.56 -14.73
C VAL A 220 25.83 20.10 -15.14
N ASN A 221 25.81 21.15 -15.97
CA ASN A 221 24.58 21.80 -16.42
C ASN A 221 23.61 22.23 -15.29
N GLY A 222 24.16 22.58 -14.12
CA GLY A 222 23.38 22.93 -12.93
C GLY A 222 23.16 21.78 -11.94
N VAL A 223 23.45 20.54 -12.32
CA VAL A 223 23.36 19.36 -11.46
C VAL A 223 24.67 19.18 -10.67
N THR A 224 24.61 19.24 -9.34
CA THR A 224 25.77 19.16 -8.45
C THR A 224 26.10 17.72 -8.04
N TYR A 225 27.36 17.32 -8.17
CA TYR A 225 27.89 16.04 -7.72
C TYR A 225 28.97 16.28 -6.68
N ASP A 226 28.72 15.92 -5.43
CA ASP A 226 29.70 16.03 -4.33
C ASP A 226 30.57 14.78 -4.20
N PHE A 227 31.85 14.99 -3.87
CA PHE A 227 32.82 13.90 -3.70
C PHE A 227 34.00 14.31 -2.82
N GLU A 228 34.72 13.32 -2.30
CA GLU A 228 35.94 13.52 -1.52
C GLU A 228 37.20 13.28 -2.36
N PHE A 229 38.10 14.25 -2.33
CA PHE A 229 39.49 14.09 -2.76
C PHE A 229 40.39 13.67 -1.59
N SER A 230 41.12 12.56 -1.77
CA SER A 230 42.13 12.13 -0.80
C SER A 230 43.42 12.95 -0.91
N ALA A 231 44.14 13.13 0.20
CA ALA A 231 45.47 13.75 0.20
C ALA A 231 46.56 12.79 -0.34
N THR A 232 46.82 12.84 -1.65
CA THR A 232 47.68 11.88 -2.35
C THR A 232 49.14 12.32 -2.52
N GLY A 233 49.42 13.63 -2.46
CA GLY A 233 50.74 14.23 -2.74
C GLY A 233 51.22 14.11 -4.19
N GLN A 234 50.39 13.58 -5.08
CA GLN A 234 50.72 13.35 -6.50
C GLN A 234 49.44 13.44 -7.35
N TRP A 235 49.58 13.75 -8.63
CA TRP A 235 48.45 13.85 -9.55
C TRP A 235 47.69 12.51 -9.62
N LYS A 236 46.39 12.58 -9.35
CA LYS A 236 45.46 11.45 -9.42
C LYS A 236 44.25 11.84 -10.23
N GLU A 237 43.62 10.84 -10.83
CA GLU A 237 42.34 10.96 -11.51
C GLU A 237 41.29 10.30 -10.62
N LEU A 238 40.21 11.02 -10.30
CA LEU A 238 39.06 10.52 -9.55
C LEU A 238 37.88 10.40 -10.50
N ARG A 239 37.26 9.22 -10.57
CA ARG A 239 35.96 9.04 -11.21
C ARG A 239 34.89 9.67 -10.35
N ILE A 240 34.15 10.63 -10.90
CA ILE A 240 33.04 11.30 -10.22
C ILE A 240 31.76 10.48 -10.37
N GLY A 241 31.45 10.08 -11.60
CA GLY A 241 30.22 9.36 -11.92
C GLY A 241 29.91 9.40 -13.42
N VAL A 242 28.78 8.84 -13.80
CA VAL A 242 28.24 8.97 -15.16
C VAL A 242 27.33 10.21 -15.18
N VAL A 243 27.63 11.16 -16.05
CA VAL A 243 26.92 12.42 -16.19
C VAL A 243 26.27 12.52 -17.56
N LYS A 244 25.13 13.20 -17.66
CA LYS A 244 24.41 13.42 -18.92
C LYS A 244 24.79 14.76 -19.53
N LEU A 245 25.26 14.76 -20.77
CA LEU A 245 25.44 15.96 -21.58
C LEU A 245 24.24 16.11 -22.53
N ALA A 246 23.62 17.27 -22.48
CA ALA A 246 22.46 17.64 -23.30
C ALA A 246 22.91 18.12 -24.69
N GLU A 247 21.96 18.18 -25.63
CA GLU A 247 22.22 18.78 -26.94
C GLU A 247 22.58 20.27 -26.79
N GLY A 248 23.66 20.71 -27.42
CA GLY A 248 24.13 22.09 -27.39
C GLY A 248 25.28 22.32 -26.42
N ASN A 249 25.28 23.49 -25.78
CA ASN A 249 26.35 23.90 -24.87
C ASN A 249 26.16 23.27 -23.50
N ASN A 250 27.20 22.61 -23.02
CA ASN A 250 27.26 22.03 -21.68
C ASN A 250 28.38 22.70 -20.88
N THR A 251 28.20 22.76 -19.56
CA THR A 251 29.21 23.29 -18.64
C THR A 251 29.49 22.29 -17.53
N ILE A 252 30.77 22.07 -17.25
CA ILE A 252 31.24 21.31 -16.09
C ILE A 252 32.09 22.24 -15.24
N GLU A 253 31.57 22.64 -14.08
CA GLU A 253 32.28 23.46 -13.12
C GLU A 253 32.87 22.60 -12.01
N ILE A 254 34.18 22.71 -11.77
CA ILE A 254 34.86 22.06 -10.66
C ILE A 254 35.25 23.12 -9.63
N GLY A 255 34.73 23.00 -8.42
CA GLY A 255 34.94 23.95 -7.33
C GLY A 255 34.09 23.60 -6.10
N GLY A 256 34.09 24.47 -5.09
CA GLY A 256 33.25 24.27 -3.90
C GLY A 256 33.80 23.25 -2.89
N GLY A 257 32.91 22.75 -2.03
CA GLY A 257 33.27 21.89 -0.89
C GLY A 257 34.23 22.56 0.10
N TRP A 258 35.17 21.79 0.63
CA TRP A 258 36.17 22.27 1.60
C TRP A 258 37.35 23.01 0.94
N ASN A 259 37.41 23.05 -0.39
CA ASN A 259 38.44 23.75 -1.16
C ASN A 259 39.88 23.24 -0.84
N TYR A 260 40.90 24.04 -1.11
CA TYR A 260 42.32 23.75 -0.89
C TYR A 260 42.85 22.50 -1.63
N TYR A 261 42.39 22.32 -2.87
CA TYR A 261 42.88 21.30 -3.81
C TYR A 261 43.27 21.95 -5.14
N ARG A 262 44.04 21.24 -5.95
CA ARG A 262 44.51 21.71 -7.26
C ARG A 262 43.90 20.88 -8.37
N ILE A 263 43.49 21.54 -9.45
CA ILE A 263 42.88 20.91 -10.63
C ILE A 263 43.83 21.05 -11.81
N ASP A 264 44.04 19.93 -12.49
CA ASP A 264 44.83 19.85 -13.72
C ASP A 264 43.94 19.76 -14.96
N GLY A 265 42.80 19.07 -14.86
CA GLY A 265 41.83 18.97 -15.94
C GLY A 265 40.71 17.98 -15.64
N ILE A 266 39.85 17.76 -16.62
CA ILE A 266 38.82 16.72 -16.61
C ILE A 266 38.98 15.78 -17.80
N SER A 267 38.50 14.55 -17.65
CA SER A 267 38.34 13.60 -18.74
C SER A 267 36.89 13.13 -18.82
N LEU A 268 36.34 13.08 -20.03
CA LEU A 268 35.01 12.54 -20.31
C LEU A 268 35.16 11.31 -21.20
N ILE A 269 34.67 10.18 -20.72
CA ILE A 269 34.71 8.90 -21.41
C ILE A 269 33.27 8.52 -21.78
N PRO A 270 32.94 8.26 -23.06
CA PRO A 270 31.61 7.81 -23.45
C PRO A 270 31.16 6.61 -22.60
N ALA A 271 29.97 6.69 -22.02
CA ALA A 271 29.41 5.72 -21.10
C ALA A 271 28.00 5.29 -21.52
N ALA A 272 27.52 4.17 -20.98
CA ALA A 272 26.11 3.82 -21.05
C ALA A 272 25.29 4.70 -20.09
N ALA A 273 23.98 4.76 -20.30
CA ALA A 273 23.07 5.30 -19.28
C ALA A 273 23.19 4.44 -18.01
N PRO A 274 23.19 5.03 -16.80
CA PRO A 274 23.08 4.27 -15.57
C PRO A 274 21.83 3.38 -15.61
N ALA A 275 21.97 2.11 -15.23
CA ALA A 275 20.82 1.22 -15.11
C ALA A 275 19.96 1.63 -13.91
N GLU A 276 18.65 1.69 -14.10
CA GLU A 276 17.67 1.75 -13.02
C GLU A 276 17.84 0.54 -12.08
N PRO A 277 17.34 0.62 -10.82
CA PRO A 277 17.24 -0.54 -9.95
C PRO A 277 16.42 -1.65 -10.57
N LEU A 278 16.85 -2.89 -10.37
CA LEU A 278 16.03 -4.04 -10.69
C LEU A 278 14.81 -4.08 -9.77
N ALA A 279 13.69 -4.53 -10.32
CA ALA A 279 12.48 -4.75 -9.54
C ALA A 279 12.76 -5.68 -8.35
N VAL A 280 12.29 -5.29 -7.17
CA VAL A 280 12.37 -6.08 -5.95
C VAL A 280 11.04 -6.80 -5.77
N ALA A 281 11.07 -8.10 -5.48
CA ALA A 281 9.84 -8.84 -5.22
C ALA A 281 9.19 -8.37 -3.90
N PRO A 282 7.86 -8.25 -3.84
CA PRO A 282 7.14 -7.87 -2.62
C PRO A 282 7.08 -9.05 -1.65
N THR A 283 8.22 -9.39 -1.07
CA THR A 283 8.36 -10.51 -0.13
C THR A 283 9.02 -10.02 1.14
N LEU A 284 8.47 -10.44 2.28
CA LEU A 284 9.02 -10.14 3.59
C LEU A 284 9.81 -11.33 4.13
N VAL A 285 10.82 -11.07 4.95
CA VAL A 285 11.66 -12.10 5.57
C VAL A 285 10.89 -12.93 6.58
N ASN A 286 9.84 -12.37 7.18
CA ASN A 286 8.91 -13.11 8.02
C ASN A 286 7.89 -13.85 7.13
N ALA A 287 7.98 -15.18 7.08
CA ALA A 287 7.06 -16.02 6.32
C ALA A 287 5.60 -15.95 6.82
N ASN A 288 5.37 -15.48 8.05
CA ASN A 288 4.04 -15.29 8.62
C ASN A 288 3.63 -13.80 8.62
N ALA A 289 4.26 -12.95 7.81
CA ALA A 289 3.92 -11.54 7.73
C ALA A 289 2.41 -11.31 7.50
N SER A 290 1.86 -10.27 8.13
CA SER A 290 0.44 -9.93 7.96
C SER A 290 0.17 -9.41 6.54
N ASP A 291 -1.09 -9.51 6.11
CA ASP A 291 -1.50 -9.04 4.78
C ASP A 291 -1.24 -7.54 4.61
N GLU A 292 -1.37 -6.76 5.68
CA GLU A 292 -1.12 -5.31 5.65
C GLU A 292 0.37 -4.98 5.55
N ALA A 293 1.25 -5.77 6.20
CA ALA A 293 2.69 -5.63 6.01
C ALA A 293 3.10 -6.01 4.58
N LEU A 294 2.51 -7.07 4.02
CA LEU A 294 2.73 -7.45 2.63
C LEU A 294 2.20 -6.39 1.65
N ALA A 295 1.05 -5.78 1.93
CA ALA A 295 0.49 -4.69 1.14
C ALA A 295 1.39 -3.45 1.16
N LEU A 296 1.91 -3.08 2.34
CA LEU A 296 2.88 -1.97 2.45
C LEU A 296 4.18 -2.28 1.69
N MET A 297 4.71 -3.50 1.80
CA MET A 297 5.89 -3.90 1.02
C MET A 297 5.59 -3.87 -0.49
N THR A 298 4.40 -4.30 -0.91
CA THR A 298 3.95 -4.25 -2.30
C THR A 298 3.95 -2.81 -2.81
N LEU A 299 3.30 -1.90 -2.10
CA LEU A 299 3.30 -0.46 -2.41
C LEU A 299 4.73 0.07 -2.59
N LEU A 300 5.61 -0.20 -1.63
CA LEU A 300 7.01 0.26 -1.69
C LEU A 300 7.75 -0.29 -2.92
N THR A 301 7.55 -1.57 -3.26
CA THR A 301 8.17 -2.18 -4.44
C THR A 301 7.58 -1.70 -5.77
N GLU A 302 6.29 -1.39 -5.81
CA GLU A 302 5.61 -0.88 -7.01
C GLU A 302 6.07 0.53 -7.40
N HIS A 303 6.39 1.34 -6.39
CA HIS A 303 6.92 2.69 -6.58
C HIS A 303 8.45 2.74 -6.73
N TYR A 304 9.18 1.70 -6.31
CA TYR A 304 10.64 1.68 -6.44
C TYR A 304 11.07 1.86 -7.91
N ALA A 305 12.04 2.76 -8.14
CA ALA A 305 12.49 3.24 -9.46
C ALA A 305 11.48 4.09 -10.27
N LYS A 306 10.30 4.40 -9.72
CA LYS A 306 9.31 5.31 -10.35
C LYS A 306 9.10 6.58 -9.53
N ALA A 307 9.10 6.46 -8.21
CA ALA A 307 8.88 7.53 -7.27
C ALA A 307 9.60 7.26 -5.93
N THR A 308 9.71 8.29 -5.11
CA THR A 308 10.20 8.23 -3.72
C THR A 308 9.04 8.55 -2.79
N LEU A 309 8.85 7.84 -1.67
CA LEU A 309 7.85 8.24 -0.66
C LEU A 309 8.41 9.29 0.30
N SER A 310 7.59 10.29 0.65
CA SER A 310 7.94 11.33 1.62
C SER A 310 7.79 10.84 3.06
N GLY A 311 8.70 11.27 3.94
CA GLY A 311 8.66 10.88 5.35
C GLY A 311 9.20 11.94 6.29
N GLN A 312 8.61 12.01 7.48
CA GLN A 312 8.98 12.98 8.51
C GLN A 312 9.00 12.33 9.90
N THR A 313 10.07 12.59 10.66
CA THR A 313 10.18 12.17 12.06
C THR A 313 9.47 13.14 12.99
N GLU A 314 8.67 12.60 13.90
CA GLU A 314 8.09 13.30 15.04
C GLU A 314 8.88 12.99 16.31
N PHE A 315 9.25 14.03 17.07
CA PHE A 315 9.91 13.85 18.35
C PHE A 315 8.88 13.37 19.40
N PRO A 316 9.15 12.32 20.19
CA PRO A 316 8.17 11.68 21.09
C PRO A 316 7.92 12.50 22.36
N ARG A 317 7.44 13.73 22.19
CA ARG A 317 7.16 14.67 23.26
C ARG A 317 5.66 14.81 23.46
N LYS A 318 5.21 14.36 24.63
CA LYS A 318 3.84 14.54 25.07
C LYS A 318 3.56 16.01 25.37
N VAL A 319 2.53 16.57 24.74
CA VAL A 319 2.00 17.91 25.03
C VAL A 319 0.58 17.71 25.56
N ASP A 320 0.36 18.13 26.80
CA ASP A 320 -0.84 17.80 27.56
C ASP A 320 -1.07 16.27 27.62
N ASP A 321 -2.16 15.77 27.03
CA ASP A 321 -2.49 14.34 26.98
C ASP A 321 -2.24 13.68 25.60
N ASP A 322 -1.58 14.36 24.67
CA ASP A 322 -1.42 13.94 23.27
C ASP A 322 0.04 14.01 22.76
N PHE A 323 0.32 13.33 21.63
CA PHE A 323 1.57 13.40 20.88
C PHE A 323 1.32 14.06 19.52
N PRO A 324 1.43 15.40 19.43
CA PRO A 324 1.08 16.11 18.21
C PRO A 324 2.10 15.85 17.10
N LEU A 325 1.59 15.69 15.87
CA LEU A 325 2.40 15.63 14.64
C LEU A 325 2.95 17.02 14.28
N THR A 326 3.87 17.52 15.11
CA THR A 326 4.34 18.91 15.09
C THR A 326 5.13 19.21 13.81
N GLU A 327 6.00 18.30 13.39
CA GLU A 327 6.84 18.49 12.21
C GLU A 327 6.02 18.33 10.93
N THR A 328 5.13 17.34 10.90
CA THR A 328 4.13 17.14 9.83
C THR A 328 3.29 18.39 9.62
N ASN A 329 2.78 19.01 10.69
CA ASN A 329 1.98 20.22 10.59
C ASN A 329 2.76 21.43 10.04
N LYS A 330 4.10 21.48 10.22
CA LYS A 330 4.93 22.54 9.60
C LYS A 330 5.02 22.35 8.10
N ILE A 331 5.11 21.10 7.63
CA ILE A 331 5.12 20.77 6.20
C ILE A 331 3.78 21.17 5.59
N VAL A 332 2.66 20.73 6.16
CA VAL A 332 1.30 21.11 5.73
C VAL A 332 1.12 22.64 5.70
N GLN A 333 1.72 23.36 6.66
CA GLN A 333 1.68 24.82 6.65
C GLN A 333 2.51 25.45 5.53
N ALA A 334 3.64 24.85 5.16
CA ALA A 334 4.52 25.34 4.12
C ALA A 334 3.95 25.10 2.72
N THR A 335 3.35 23.93 2.50
CA THR A 335 2.74 23.49 1.24
C THR A 335 1.32 24.05 1.06
N GLY A 336 0.58 24.16 2.17
CA GLY A 336 -0.82 24.61 2.21
C GLY A 336 -1.81 23.44 2.36
N ASP A 337 -1.43 22.24 1.92
CA ASP A 337 -2.27 21.04 1.90
C ASP A 337 -1.48 19.72 1.99
N ASP A 338 -0.32 19.62 1.33
CA ASP A 338 0.46 18.38 1.28
C ASP A 338 1.02 17.94 2.64
N ALA A 339 1.04 16.62 2.86
CA ALA A 339 1.56 15.97 4.07
C ALA A 339 2.47 14.78 3.73
N PRO A 340 3.45 14.44 4.59
CA PRO A 340 4.31 13.27 4.42
C PRO A 340 3.51 11.97 4.41
N ALA A 341 3.85 11.05 3.51
CA ALA A 341 3.28 9.71 3.46
C ALA A 341 3.66 8.88 4.71
N ILE A 342 4.90 9.03 5.18
CA ILE A 342 5.45 8.29 6.33
C ILE A 342 5.60 9.21 7.54
N VAL A 343 5.05 8.81 8.68
CA VAL A 343 5.32 9.40 9.99
C VAL A 343 6.25 8.47 10.77
N ALA A 344 7.45 8.95 11.06
CA ALA A 344 8.40 8.24 11.90
C ALA A 344 8.31 8.69 13.35
N PHE A 345 8.48 7.78 14.30
CA PHE A 345 8.39 8.06 15.74
C PHE A 345 9.31 7.11 16.54
N ASP A 346 9.57 7.45 17.80
CA ASP A 346 10.63 6.79 18.57
C ASP A 346 10.15 6.23 19.92
N PHE A 347 10.44 4.94 20.15
CA PHE A 347 10.17 4.24 21.40
C PHE A 347 11.17 4.54 22.52
N MET A 348 12.10 5.51 22.37
CA MET A 348 13.18 5.81 23.30
C MET A 348 12.76 5.88 24.78
N ASN A 349 11.55 6.41 25.04
CA ASN A 349 11.03 6.66 26.39
C ASN A 349 10.42 5.39 27.04
N TYR A 350 10.35 4.27 26.32
CA TYR A 350 9.94 2.96 26.85
C TYR A 350 11.09 2.14 27.45
N SER A 351 12.33 2.61 27.34
CA SER A 351 13.47 1.96 27.99
C SER A 351 13.29 1.99 29.52
N ALA A 352 13.42 0.85 30.22
CA ALA A 352 13.17 0.77 31.66
C ALA A 352 14.10 1.67 32.50
N SER A 353 15.25 2.04 31.95
CA SER A 353 16.22 2.93 32.60
C SER A 353 15.87 4.42 32.51
N TYR A 354 14.83 4.79 31.76
CA TYR A 354 14.46 6.18 31.53
C TYR A 354 13.74 6.77 32.75
N ALA A 355 14.15 7.98 33.14
CA ALA A 355 13.67 8.65 34.35
C ALA A 355 12.54 9.67 34.12
N GLY A 356 12.01 9.79 32.88
CA GLY A 356 10.89 10.69 32.57
C GLY A 356 11.27 12.16 32.38
N VAL A 357 12.54 12.48 32.08
CA VAL A 357 13.04 13.87 32.02
C VAL A 357 12.48 14.65 30.82
N ASP A 358 12.32 13.99 29.68
CA ASP A 358 11.81 14.52 28.42
C ASP A 358 10.29 14.24 28.19
N GLY A 359 9.59 13.73 29.20
CA GLY A 359 8.16 13.40 29.14
C GLY A 359 7.84 11.92 29.36
N SER A 360 6.55 11.56 29.41
CA SER A 360 6.09 10.16 29.50
C SER A 360 5.97 9.53 28.11
N ALA A 361 6.18 8.21 28.03
CA ALA A 361 5.87 7.43 26.84
C ALA A 361 4.37 7.06 26.75
N ASP A 362 3.63 7.17 27.86
CA ASP A 362 2.24 6.73 27.96
C ASP A 362 1.35 7.39 26.90
N GLY A 363 0.74 6.57 26.04
CA GLY A 363 -0.17 7.03 24.99
C GLY A 363 0.49 7.26 23.62
N LEU A 364 1.81 7.07 23.48
CA LEU A 364 2.50 7.31 22.21
C LEU A 364 1.94 6.40 21.11
N THR A 365 1.86 5.10 21.39
CA THR A 365 1.41 4.09 20.43
C THR A 365 -0.05 4.33 20.04
N GLU A 366 -0.90 4.68 21.02
CA GLU A 366 -2.30 5.01 20.80
C GLU A 366 -2.45 6.28 19.95
N ALA A 367 -1.60 7.29 20.15
CA ALA A 367 -1.61 8.50 19.33
C ALA A 367 -1.16 8.21 17.89
N MET A 368 -0.15 7.37 17.69
CA MET A 368 0.28 6.96 16.33
C MET A 368 -0.78 6.10 15.63
N LEU A 369 -1.45 5.21 16.36
CA LEU A 369 -2.59 4.45 15.85
C LEU A 369 -3.74 5.38 15.46
N ALA A 370 -4.05 6.39 16.28
CA ALA A 370 -5.05 7.39 15.94
C ALA A 370 -4.67 8.22 14.71
N ALA A 371 -3.39 8.59 14.57
CA ALA A 371 -2.88 9.26 13.38
C ALA A 371 -3.04 8.40 12.12
N HIS A 372 -2.66 7.11 12.20
CA HIS A 372 -2.86 6.15 11.10
C HIS A 372 -4.35 6.03 10.74
N ASN A 373 -5.22 5.75 11.71
CA ASN A 373 -6.66 5.55 11.44
C ASN A 373 -7.36 6.80 10.90
N SER A 374 -6.94 8.00 11.32
CA SER A 374 -7.58 9.24 10.88
C SER A 374 -7.05 9.77 9.55
N ARG A 375 -5.79 9.49 9.21
CA ARG A 375 -5.10 10.12 8.06
C ARG A 375 -4.52 9.13 7.05
N ASN A 376 -4.48 7.84 7.37
CA ASN A 376 -3.83 6.79 6.59
C ASN A 376 -2.31 6.99 6.41
N VAL A 377 -1.62 7.56 7.42
CA VAL A 377 -0.15 7.69 7.40
C VAL A 377 0.53 6.34 7.56
N ILE A 378 1.62 6.09 6.83
CA ILE A 378 2.50 4.93 7.06
C ILE A 378 3.31 5.18 8.34
N LEU A 379 3.40 4.18 9.22
CA LEU A 379 4.13 4.29 10.47
C LEU A 379 5.54 3.71 10.36
N SER A 380 6.54 4.49 10.79
CA SER A 380 7.94 4.04 10.91
C SER A 380 8.43 4.15 12.37
N GLY A 381 8.67 3.03 13.02
CA GLY A 381 9.16 3.00 14.40
C GLY A 381 10.68 2.90 14.45
N LEU A 382 11.35 3.79 15.19
CA LEU A 382 12.75 3.66 15.59
C LEU A 382 12.89 3.53 17.12
N PHE A 383 14.08 3.18 17.59
CA PHE A 383 14.32 3.01 19.02
C PHE A 383 15.71 3.48 19.44
N HIS A 384 15.82 4.71 19.94
CA HIS A 384 17.01 5.16 20.69
C HIS A 384 17.05 4.47 22.07
N TRP A 385 17.45 3.20 22.07
CA TRP A 385 17.40 2.32 23.24
C TRP A 385 18.37 2.79 24.33
N ARG A 386 17.85 3.35 25.41
CA ARG A 386 18.65 3.73 26.58
C ARG A 386 19.14 2.46 27.27
N ALA A 387 20.45 2.36 27.53
CA ALA A 387 21.03 1.10 27.98
C ALA A 387 20.38 0.59 29.29
N PRO A 388 20.07 -0.72 29.41
CA PRO A 388 19.37 -1.27 30.58
C PRO A 388 20.13 -1.10 31.90
N SER A 389 21.46 -0.96 31.84
CA SER A 389 22.32 -0.79 33.02
C SER A 389 23.59 -0.01 32.68
N GLY A 390 24.44 0.26 33.69
CA GLY A 390 25.73 0.92 33.46
C GLY A 390 25.66 2.43 33.14
N ASN A 391 24.48 3.04 33.25
CA ASN A 391 24.22 4.42 32.85
C ASN A 391 24.96 5.44 33.72
N THR A 392 25.49 6.47 33.06
CA THR A 392 26.03 7.66 33.73
C THR A 392 24.92 8.72 33.87
N GLY A 393 24.94 9.48 34.97
CA GLY A 393 23.93 10.52 35.21
C GLY A 393 22.51 9.98 35.38
N THR A 394 21.52 10.62 34.77
CA THR A 394 20.08 10.29 34.86
C THR A 394 19.63 9.20 33.90
N GLY A 395 20.52 8.69 33.04
CA GLY A 395 20.18 7.73 31.98
C GLY A 395 19.61 8.36 30.70
N ASP A 396 19.41 9.69 30.67
CA ASP A 396 18.67 10.40 29.63
C ASP A 396 19.32 10.34 28.23
N GLY A 397 20.64 10.24 28.16
CA GLY A 397 21.41 10.02 26.92
C GLY A 397 22.11 8.67 26.86
N SER A 398 21.69 7.69 27.66
CA SER A 398 22.41 6.41 27.81
C SER A 398 22.29 5.44 26.64
N PHE A 399 21.64 5.87 25.54
CA PHE A 399 21.80 5.22 24.24
C PHE A 399 23.20 5.49 23.65
N TYR A 400 23.84 6.63 23.98
CA TYR A 400 25.21 6.91 23.56
C TYR A 400 26.24 6.07 24.33
N THR A 401 27.23 5.55 23.60
CA THR A 401 28.37 4.77 24.13
C THR A 401 29.08 5.49 25.27
N ASP A 402 29.36 6.79 25.12
CA ASP A 402 30.07 7.57 26.14
C ASP A 402 29.23 7.85 27.41
N SER A 403 27.92 7.55 27.36
CA SER A 403 26.98 7.78 28.47
C SER A 403 26.65 6.51 29.25
N THR A 404 27.19 5.34 28.88
CA THR A 404 26.97 4.08 29.57
C THR A 404 28.24 3.22 29.63
N THR A 405 28.28 2.31 30.59
CA THR A 405 29.30 1.25 30.71
C THR A 405 28.73 -0.13 30.38
N PHE A 406 27.53 -0.18 29.79
CA PHE A 406 26.83 -1.41 29.48
C PHE A 406 27.63 -2.30 28.53
N ASP A 407 27.92 -3.51 28.97
CA ASP A 407 28.61 -4.52 28.19
C ASP A 407 27.60 -5.54 27.63
N PHE A 408 27.02 -5.23 26.48
CA PHE A 408 26.03 -6.10 25.86
C PHE A 408 26.61 -7.43 25.34
N ALA A 409 27.88 -7.51 24.91
CA ALA A 409 28.45 -8.80 24.51
C ALA A 409 28.65 -9.71 25.73
N ALA A 410 29.02 -9.17 26.89
CA ALA A 410 29.03 -9.92 28.14
C ALA A 410 27.63 -10.39 28.52
N ALA A 411 26.60 -9.54 28.36
CA ALA A 411 25.21 -9.94 28.57
C ALA A 411 24.79 -11.08 27.63
N LEU A 412 25.09 -10.99 26.33
CA LEU A 412 24.79 -12.05 25.35
C LEU A 412 25.57 -13.35 25.59
N ALA A 413 26.77 -13.26 26.19
CA ALA A 413 27.59 -14.42 26.52
C ALA A 413 27.12 -15.16 27.79
N ASP A 414 26.35 -14.51 28.66
CA ASP A 414 25.80 -15.08 29.90
C ASP A 414 24.29 -14.84 29.97
N THR A 415 23.51 -15.74 29.38
CA THR A 415 22.05 -15.64 29.30
C THR A 415 21.34 -15.79 30.65
N ASP A 416 22.06 -16.17 31.71
CA ASP A 416 21.54 -16.24 33.09
C ASP A 416 21.80 -14.93 33.87
N SER A 417 22.50 -13.96 33.28
CA SER A 417 22.85 -12.68 33.90
C SER A 417 21.65 -11.74 34.08
N SER A 418 21.73 -10.85 35.08
CA SER A 418 20.75 -9.78 35.27
C SER A 418 20.70 -8.80 34.10
N GLU A 419 21.84 -8.60 33.44
CA GLU A 419 22.04 -7.73 32.30
C GLU A 419 21.33 -8.27 31.06
N TYR A 420 21.42 -9.58 30.80
CA TYR A 420 20.66 -10.24 29.74
C TYR A 420 19.17 -10.20 30.01
N ALA A 421 18.75 -10.46 31.25
CA ALA A 421 17.34 -10.38 31.64
C ALA A 421 16.77 -8.95 31.47
N ALA A 422 17.55 -7.91 31.81
CA ALA A 422 17.15 -6.52 31.61
C ALA A 422 17.09 -6.15 30.12
N LEU A 423 18.02 -6.64 29.31
CA LEU A 423 18.01 -6.48 27.86
C LEU A 423 16.74 -7.07 27.23
N LEU A 424 16.34 -8.29 27.62
CA LEU A 424 15.08 -8.88 27.17
C LEU A 424 13.85 -8.11 27.65
N ALA A 425 13.87 -7.59 28.88
CA ALA A 425 12.73 -6.85 29.43
C ALA A 425 12.42 -5.57 28.65
N ASP A 426 13.45 -4.85 28.18
CA ASP A 426 13.24 -3.68 27.32
C ASP A 426 12.68 -4.07 25.94
N ILE A 427 13.21 -5.15 25.32
CA ILE A 427 12.67 -5.69 24.06
C ILE A 427 11.19 -6.08 24.23
N ASP A 428 10.86 -6.77 25.32
CA ASP A 428 9.49 -7.22 25.61
C ASP A 428 8.53 -6.04 25.85
N THR A 429 9.02 -4.95 26.46
CA THR A 429 8.24 -3.71 26.64
C THR A 429 7.87 -3.09 25.28
N VAL A 430 8.85 -2.89 24.40
CA VAL A 430 8.60 -2.33 23.07
C VAL A 430 7.77 -3.28 22.21
N ALA A 431 8.00 -4.59 22.30
CA ALA A 431 7.20 -5.59 21.61
C ALA A 431 5.72 -5.53 22.02
N THR A 432 5.44 -5.28 23.31
CA THR A 432 4.06 -5.12 23.80
C THR A 432 3.38 -3.90 23.17
N GLU A 433 4.11 -2.81 22.95
CA GLU A 433 3.59 -1.62 22.27
C GLU A 433 3.37 -1.87 20.78
N LEU A 434 4.35 -2.45 20.09
CA LEU A 434 4.21 -2.85 18.68
C LEU A 434 3.05 -3.85 18.48
N LYS A 435 2.75 -4.69 19.48
CA LYS A 435 1.62 -5.62 19.44
C LYS A 435 0.28 -4.90 19.37
N LYS A 436 0.14 -3.71 19.96
CA LYS A 436 -1.09 -2.90 19.85
C LYS A 436 -1.35 -2.47 18.40
N LEU A 437 -0.29 -2.10 17.67
CA LEU A 437 -0.37 -1.79 16.24
C LEU A 437 -0.68 -3.05 15.42
N ALA A 438 -0.04 -4.17 15.75
CA ALA A 438 -0.30 -5.46 15.12
C ALA A 438 -1.75 -5.91 15.29
N ASP A 439 -2.31 -5.78 16.50
CA ASP A 439 -3.70 -6.12 16.81
C ASP A 439 -4.73 -5.22 16.10
N ALA A 440 -4.29 -4.02 15.67
CA ALA A 440 -5.09 -3.11 14.87
C ALA A 440 -4.86 -3.26 13.35
N GLY A 441 -4.09 -4.27 12.91
CA GLY A 441 -3.78 -4.47 11.49
C GLY A 441 -2.85 -3.40 10.91
N VAL A 442 -2.08 -2.69 11.73
CA VAL A 442 -1.22 -1.60 11.26
C VAL A 442 0.21 -2.11 11.01
N PRO A 443 0.71 -2.07 9.76
CA PRO A 443 2.09 -2.43 9.46
C PRO A 443 3.06 -1.33 9.89
N VAL A 444 4.28 -1.71 10.27
CA VAL A 444 5.30 -0.78 10.76
C VAL A 444 6.63 -1.01 10.06
N LEU A 445 7.20 0.06 9.49
CA LEU A 445 8.62 0.10 9.12
C LEU A 445 9.44 0.11 10.41
N TRP A 446 9.93 -1.05 10.83
CA TRP A 446 10.62 -1.25 12.09
C TRP A 446 12.13 -1.11 11.90
N ARG A 447 12.70 -0.01 12.42
CA ARG A 447 14.11 0.37 12.25
C ARG A 447 14.85 0.40 13.61
N PRO A 448 15.09 -0.77 14.24
CA PRO A 448 15.80 -0.83 15.51
C PRO A 448 17.32 -0.79 15.31
N LEU A 449 18.06 -0.53 16.40
CA LEU A 449 19.52 -0.67 16.45
C LEU A 449 20.24 0.03 15.28
N HIS A 450 19.76 1.22 14.91
CA HIS A 450 20.21 2.02 13.76
C HIS A 450 21.62 2.57 13.98
N GLU A 451 22.29 2.94 12.88
CA GLU A 451 23.62 3.57 12.87
C GLU A 451 24.74 2.82 13.60
N ALA A 452 24.63 1.49 13.73
CA ALA A 452 25.53 0.68 14.54
C ALA A 452 27.01 0.81 14.12
N GLU A 453 27.27 0.95 12.81
CA GLU A 453 28.60 1.13 12.25
C GLU A 453 29.34 2.35 12.81
N GLY A 454 28.61 3.42 13.16
CA GLY A 454 29.18 4.63 13.74
C GLY A 454 29.81 4.42 15.12
N GLY A 455 29.36 3.42 15.87
CA GLY A 455 29.87 3.08 17.21
C GLY A 455 29.53 4.08 18.32
N TRP A 456 28.82 5.18 18.00
CA TRP A 456 28.40 6.17 18.98
C TRP A 456 27.21 5.72 19.82
N PHE A 457 26.44 4.73 19.38
CA PHE A 457 25.44 4.05 20.20
C PHE A 457 25.98 2.75 20.82
N TRP A 458 25.50 2.39 22.01
CA TRP A 458 26.08 1.27 22.76
C TRP A 458 25.97 -0.07 22.03
N TRP A 459 24.96 -0.26 21.18
CA TRP A 459 24.80 -1.47 20.36
C TRP A 459 25.84 -1.57 19.22
N GLY A 460 26.45 -0.44 18.83
CA GLY A 460 27.60 -0.38 17.93
C GLY A 460 28.97 -0.49 18.62
N ALA A 461 29.03 -0.34 19.95
CA ALA A 461 30.30 -0.17 20.65
C ALA A 461 31.21 -1.42 20.69
N GLN A 462 30.65 -2.62 20.50
CA GLN A 462 31.37 -3.90 20.64
C GLN A 462 31.63 -4.63 19.32
N GLY A 463 31.44 -3.91 18.21
CA GLY A 463 31.77 -4.38 16.88
C GLY A 463 30.71 -5.27 16.24
N ALA A 464 30.83 -5.40 14.92
CA ALA A 464 29.83 -6.01 14.05
C ALA A 464 29.44 -7.45 14.40
N THR A 465 30.36 -8.26 14.95
CA THR A 465 30.06 -9.65 15.31
C THR A 465 29.04 -9.75 16.43
N GLU A 466 29.16 -8.91 17.46
CA GLU A 466 28.25 -8.93 18.60
C GLU A 466 26.94 -8.21 18.26
N TYR A 467 27.02 -7.12 17.49
CA TYR A 467 25.84 -6.44 16.95
C TYR A 467 24.88 -7.40 16.22
N LYS A 468 25.39 -8.24 15.32
CA LYS A 468 24.54 -9.19 14.58
C LYS A 468 23.84 -10.19 15.48
N LYS A 469 24.46 -10.61 16.58
CA LYS A 469 23.80 -11.47 17.59
C LYS A 469 22.65 -10.72 18.28
N LEU A 470 22.85 -9.43 18.59
CA LEU A 470 21.81 -8.60 19.18
C LEU A 470 20.64 -8.36 18.23
N TRP A 471 20.91 -8.09 16.95
CA TRP A 471 19.89 -7.98 15.90
C TRP A 471 19.06 -9.26 15.79
N THR A 472 19.71 -10.42 15.62
CA THR A 472 19.04 -11.71 15.53
C THR A 472 18.26 -12.04 16.81
N LEU A 473 18.76 -11.69 17.99
CA LEU A 473 18.03 -11.85 19.25
C LEU A 473 16.73 -11.02 19.25
N MET A 474 16.80 -9.75 18.84
CA MET A 474 15.61 -8.90 18.78
C MET A 474 14.60 -9.41 17.76
N TYR A 475 15.07 -9.81 16.56
CA TYR A 475 14.23 -10.43 15.54
C TYR A 475 13.50 -11.65 16.08
N GLN A 476 14.22 -12.63 16.63
CA GLN A 476 13.62 -13.85 17.17
C GLN A 476 12.67 -13.56 18.34
N ARG A 477 13.01 -12.60 19.19
CA ARG A 477 12.16 -12.24 20.33
C ARG A 477 10.86 -11.57 19.85
N MET A 478 10.94 -10.62 18.93
CA MET A 478 9.77 -9.88 18.45
C MET A 478 8.91 -10.71 17.49
N THR A 479 9.51 -11.38 16.51
CA THR A 479 8.79 -12.15 15.49
C THR A 479 8.39 -13.53 16.00
N ASP A 480 9.30 -14.33 16.53
CA ASP A 480 8.98 -15.73 16.89
C ASP A 480 8.29 -15.87 18.25
N VAL A 481 8.71 -15.08 19.25
CA VAL A 481 8.18 -15.20 20.62
C VAL A 481 6.93 -14.33 20.82
N HIS A 482 6.95 -13.07 20.37
CA HIS A 482 5.80 -12.16 20.50
C HIS A 482 4.82 -12.23 19.32
N GLY A 483 5.16 -12.94 18.24
CA GLY A 483 4.27 -13.12 17.08
C GLY A 483 4.00 -11.82 16.33
N LEU A 484 4.95 -10.88 16.34
CA LEU A 484 4.82 -9.60 15.64
C LEU A 484 5.03 -9.81 14.14
N ASN A 485 3.91 -10.01 13.45
CA ASN A 485 3.86 -10.27 12.02
C ASN A 485 3.65 -9.01 11.16
N ASN A 486 3.42 -7.86 11.79
CA ASN A 486 3.19 -6.58 11.13
C ASN A 486 4.48 -5.75 10.90
N LEU A 487 5.66 -6.29 11.23
CA LEU A 487 6.93 -5.56 11.17
C LEU A 487 7.65 -5.80 9.84
N ILE A 488 8.11 -4.71 9.22
CA ILE A 488 9.03 -4.69 8.08
C ILE A 488 10.39 -4.23 8.59
N TRP A 489 11.40 -5.11 8.60
CA TRP A 489 12.69 -4.89 9.25
C TRP A 489 13.64 -4.03 8.40
N VAL A 490 13.99 -2.85 8.91
CA VAL A 490 14.83 -1.86 8.23
C VAL A 490 16.21 -1.76 8.89
N PHE A 491 17.26 -2.17 8.20
CA PHE A 491 18.66 -2.09 8.68
C PHE A 491 19.35 -0.85 8.11
N THR A 492 20.08 -0.07 8.91
CA THR A 492 20.74 1.17 8.42
C THR A 492 22.26 1.15 8.43
N HIS A 493 22.84 1.73 7.39
CA HIS A 493 24.24 2.12 7.32
C HIS A 493 24.43 3.62 7.63
N THR A 494 25.67 3.98 7.95
CA THR A 494 26.18 5.36 7.97
C THR A 494 27.31 5.51 6.94
N ASP A 495 28.12 6.58 7.00
CA ASP A 495 29.14 6.92 6.00
C ASP A 495 30.11 5.79 5.61
N GLY A 496 30.38 4.84 6.52
CA GLY A 496 31.34 3.76 6.26
C GLY A 496 30.80 2.66 5.33
N LEU A 497 29.48 2.51 5.23
CA LEU A 497 28.79 1.49 4.43
C LEU A 497 29.42 0.09 4.57
N SER A 498 29.87 -0.34 5.74
CA SER A 498 30.56 -1.63 5.90
C SER A 498 29.59 -2.80 5.96
N GLU A 499 29.76 -3.76 5.05
CA GLU A 499 28.98 -5.02 5.01
C GLU A 499 29.22 -5.93 6.22
N ASP A 500 30.27 -5.69 7.02
CA ASP A 500 30.55 -6.52 8.19
C ASP A 500 29.39 -6.48 9.20
N TRP A 501 28.64 -5.36 9.23
CA TRP A 501 27.51 -5.11 10.11
C TRP A 501 26.19 -5.70 9.63
N TYR A 502 26.07 -6.07 8.35
CA TYR A 502 24.81 -6.56 7.79
C TYR A 502 24.34 -7.86 8.49
N PRO A 503 23.15 -7.89 9.12
CA PRO A 503 22.68 -9.04 9.89
C PRO A 503 22.45 -10.31 9.05
N GLY A 504 22.12 -10.16 7.77
CA GLY A 504 21.81 -11.25 6.85
C GLY A 504 20.47 -11.04 6.13
N ASP A 505 20.36 -11.61 4.92
CA ASP A 505 19.18 -11.47 4.04
C ASP A 505 17.88 -12.00 4.70
N GLU A 506 18.00 -12.92 5.66
CA GLU A 506 16.91 -13.53 6.42
C GLU A 506 16.38 -12.70 7.60
N TYR A 507 17.02 -11.58 7.95
CA TYR A 507 16.63 -10.75 9.09
C TYR A 507 16.35 -9.29 8.74
N VAL A 508 16.39 -8.95 7.45
CA VAL A 508 16.28 -7.57 6.95
C VAL A 508 15.38 -7.54 5.71
N ASP A 509 14.37 -6.68 5.70
CA ASP A 509 13.50 -6.43 4.55
C ASP A 509 14.01 -5.28 3.68
N ILE A 510 14.47 -4.19 4.31
CA ILE A 510 14.91 -2.94 3.65
C ILE A 510 16.29 -2.53 4.17
N VAL A 511 17.14 -2.05 3.27
CA VAL A 511 18.46 -1.50 3.60
C VAL A 511 18.39 0.03 3.53
N GLY A 512 18.73 0.69 4.62
CA GLY A 512 18.70 2.13 4.80
C GLY A 512 20.08 2.76 4.85
N PHE A 513 20.12 4.06 4.60
CA PHE A 513 21.25 4.95 4.87
C PHE A 513 20.77 6.14 5.68
N ASP A 514 21.42 6.41 6.80
CA ASP A 514 21.20 7.60 7.62
C ASP A 514 22.25 8.65 7.23
N GLY A 515 21.82 9.68 6.49
CA GLY A 515 22.70 10.61 5.77
C GLY A 515 22.55 12.06 6.22
N TYR A 516 23.59 12.64 6.81
CA TYR A 516 23.59 14.05 7.23
C TYR A 516 24.70 14.84 6.53
N GLY A 517 24.29 15.86 5.79
CA GLY A 517 25.19 16.76 5.06
C GLY A 517 25.91 17.80 5.90
N GLU A 518 26.83 18.53 5.29
CA GLU A 518 27.39 19.77 5.85
C GLU A 518 27.37 20.90 4.80
N PRO A 519 26.50 21.91 4.92
CA PRO A 519 25.57 22.11 6.04
C PRO A 519 24.45 21.07 6.09
N LYS A 520 23.93 20.80 7.29
CA LYS A 520 22.90 19.75 7.51
C LYS A 520 21.54 20.03 6.87
N ASN A 521 21.31 21.26 6.41
CA ASN A 521 20.08 21.68 5.75
C ASN A 521 20.24 21.85 4.23
N ASP A 522 21.29 21.28 3.64
CA ASP A 522 21.48 21.27 2.20
C ASP A 522 20.57 20.22 1.56
N ASP A 523 19.50 20.68 0.92
CA ASP A 523 18.51 19.86 0.22
C ASP A 523 19.04 19.28 -1.09
N THR A 524 20.13 19.83 -1.63
CA THR A 524 20.76 19.35 -2.86
C THR A 524 21.65 18.12 -2.67
N LEU A 525 21.87 17.70 -1.42
CA LEU A 525 22.62 16.49 -1.09
C LEU A 525 21.78 15.23 -1.28
N THR A 526 21.93 14.64 -2.47
CA THR A 526 21.21 13.43 -2.91
C THR A 526 21.76 12.11 -2.37
N PHE A 527 22.98 12.13 -1.82
CA PHE A 527 23.74 10.94 -1.39
C PHE A 527 23.89 9.87 -2.49
N THR A 528 23.98 10.29 -3.76
CA THR A 528 24.06 9.40 -4.94
C THR A 528 25.17 8.35 -4.87
N SER A 529 26.32 8.67 -4.25
CA SER A 529 27.44 7.72 -4.13
C SER A 529 27.14 6.56 -3.17
N GLN A 530 26.46 6.87 -2.05
CA GLN A 530 26.02 5.92 -1.05
C GLN A 530 24.88 5.09 -1.61
N TYR A 531 23.91 5.74 -2.26
CA TYR A 531 22.85 5.07 -3.01
C TYR A 531 23.42 4.04 -3.99
N SER A 532 24.32 4.46 -4.88
CA SER A 532 24.91 3.59 -5.91
C SER A 532 25.64 2.39 -5.31
N THR A 533 26.30 2.59 -4.17
CA THR A 533 26.99 1.53 -3.44
C THR A 533 26.01 0.51 -2.88
N LEU A 534 24.95 0.96 -2.21
CA LEU A 534 23.93 0.08 -1.63
C LEU A 534 23.11 -0.61 -2.71
N LYS A 535 22.68 0.13 -3.73
CA LYS A 535 22.03 -0.41 -4.94
C LYS A 535 22.87 -1.53 -5.55
N GLY A 536 24.17 -1.32 -5.77
CA GLY A 536 25.04 -2.35 -6.32
C GLY A 536 25.17 -3.63 -5.49
N ARG A 537 24.95 -3.57 -4.16
CA ARG A 537 25.01 -4.73 -3.26
C ARG A 537 23.68 -5.48 -3.20
N TYR A 538 22.57 -4.73 -3.19
CA TYR A 538 21.22 -5.23 -2.89
C TYR A 538 20.25 -5.16 -4.07
N ASP A 539 20.73 -4.86 -5.28
CA ASP A 539 19.91 -4.72 -6.50
C ASP A 539 18.99 -5.93 -6.72
N GLY A 540 17.70 -5.68 -6.93
CA GLY A 540 16.68 -6.71 -7.10
C GLY A 540 16.44 -7.63 -5.90
N LYS A 541 17.05 -7.34 -4.74
CA LYS A 541 16.92 -8.14 -3.50
C LYS A 541 16.25 -7.41 -2.36
N LYS A 542 16.64 -6.16 -2.14
CA LYS A 542 16.15 -5.32 -1.04
C LYS A 542 15.93 -3.93 -1.59
N LEU A 543 14.90 -3.27 -1.08
CA LEU A 543 14.73 -1.83 -1.28
C LEU A 543 15.88 -1.10 -0.59
N VAL A 544 16.31 0.02 -1.18
CA VAL A 544 17.32 0.91 -0.63
C VAL A 544 16.66 2.25 -0.30
N ALA A 545 16.74 2.71 0.95
CA ALA A 545 16.03 3.89 1.45
C ALA A 545 16.96 4.91 2.15
N LEU A 546 16.59 6.19 2.13
CA LEU A 546 17.25 7.26 2.89
C LEU A 546 16.55 7.41 4.24
N THR A 547 16.91 6.55 5.18
CA THR A 547 16.15 6.30 6.40
C THR A 547 16.23 7.41 7.44
N GLU A 548 17.21 8.30 7.32
CA GLU A 548 17.27 9.60 7.99
C GLU A 548 18.00 10.62 7.12
N THR A 549 17.53 11.87 7.14
CA THR A 549 18.24 13.02 6.54
C THR A 549 18.00 14.32 7.32
N GLY A 550 18.96 15.25 7.23
CA GLY A 550 18.94 16.51 7.97
C GLY A 550 17.89 17.52 7.49
N THR A 551 17.48 17.48 6.23
CA THR A 551 16.42 18.33 5.64
C THR A 551 15.60 17.54 4.63
N ILE A 552 14.50 18.10 4.15
CA ILE A 552 13.71 17.53 3.05
C ILE A 552 14.58 17.62 1.79
N PRO A 553 14.95 16.49 1.17
CA PRO A 553 15.83 16.49 0.01
C PRO A 553 15.09 16.92 -1.27
N ASP A 554 15.84 17.47 -2.23
CA ASP A 554 15.36 17.68 -3.61
C ASP A 554 15.26 16.33 -4.34
N VAL A 555 14.06 15.76 -4.35
CA VAL A 555 13.77 14.45 -4.97
C VAL A 555 13.90 14.52 -6.50
N SER A 556 13.61 15.67 -7.11
CA SER A 556 13.82 15.85 -8.56
C SER A 556 15.30 15.70 -8.88
N LEU A 557 16.18 16.34 -8.11
CA LEU A 557 17.63 16.22 -8.26
C LEU A 557 18.12 14.80 -7.97
N MET A 558 17.56 14.11 -6.96
CA MET A 558 17.87 12.70 -6.70
C MET A 558 17.59 11.83 -7.94
N HIS A 559 16.42 11.97 -8.56
CA HIS A 559 16.06 11.21 -9.76
C HIS A 559 16.92 11.59 -10.97
N GLU A 560 17.23 12.88 -11.16
CA GLU A 560 18.16 13.34 -12.21
C GLU A 560 19.57 12.71 -12.07
N GLN A 561 19.98 12.44 -10.83
CA GLN A 561 21.25 11.78 -10.51
C GLN A 561 21.15 10.25 -10.43
N ASN A 562 19.99 9.66 -10.75
CA ASN A 562 19.69 8.23 -10.65
C ASN A 562 19.78 7.66 -9.23
N ALA A 563 19.56 8.50 -8.21
CA ALA A 563 19.43 8.11 -6.82
C ALA A 563 17.96 7.83 -6.47
N TRP A 564 17.46 6.66 -6.83
CA TRP A 564 16.08 6.22 -6.61
C TRP A 564 15.87 5.63 -5.21
N TRP A 565 16.05 6.44 -4.17
CA TRP A 565 15.73 6.02 -2.80
C TRP A 565 14.25 5.62 -2.69
N SER A 566 13.94 4.48 -2.06
CA SER A 566 12.55 3.99 -1.95
C SER A 566 11.66 4.97 -1.17
N PHE A 567 12.21 5.55 -0.11
CA PHE A 567 11.63 6.61 0.66
C PHE A 567 12.74 7.42 1.32
N PHE A 568 12.42 8.66 1.73
CA PHE A 568 13.24 9.42 2.66
C PHE A 568 12.50 9.66 3.97
N ILE A 569 13.23 9.84 5.08
CA ILE A 569 12.65 10.33 6.34
C ILE A 569 13.50 11.50 6.84
N THR A 570 12.92 12.69 6.88
CA THR A 570 13.60 13.87 7.44
C THR A 570 13.56 13.84 8.96
N TRP A 571 14.67 14.21 9.60
CA TRP A 571 14.77 14.30 11.06
C TRP A 571 13.92 15.44 11.62
N ASN A 572 13.58 15.36 12.91
CA ASN A 572 12.78 16.39 13.56
C ASN A 572 13.59 17.68 13.78
N SER A 573 12.86 18.80 13.91
CA SER A 573 13.44 20.07 14.32
C SER A 573 14.04 20.02 15.73
N GLU A 574 15.28 20.48 15.91
CA GLU A 574 15.95 20.54 17.22
C GLU A 574 15.53 21.77 18.03
N SER A 575 14.29 21.78 18.54
CA SER A 575 13.71 22.93 19.26
C SER A 575 14.49 23.40 20.51
N TRP A 576 15.38 22.56 21.05
CA TRP A 576 16.27 22.91 22.17
C TRP A 576 17.48 23.74 21.75
N ASN A 577 17.79 23.81 20.45
CA ASN A 577 18.91 24.52 19.89
C ASN A 577 18.42 25.52 18.84
N SER A 578 18.32 26.79 19.21
CA SER A 578 17.87 27.86 18.30
C SER A 578 18.79 28.12 17.10
N ASP A 579 20.03 27.63 17.16
CA ASP A 579 20.98 27.75 16.05
C ASP A 579 20.94 26.51 15.13
N SER A 580 20.11 25.51 15.45
CA SER A 580 19.97 24.31 14.63
C SER A 580 19.17 24.59 13.38
N ILE A 581 19.63 24.01 12.28
CA ILE A 581 19.06 24.10 10.94
C ILE A 581 18.46 22.76 10.48
N ILE A 582 18.39 21.77 11.36
CA ILE A 582 17.88 20.43 11.03
C ILE A 582 16.34 20.42 11.04
N GLY A 583 15.75 19.64 10.13
CA GLY A 583 14.32 19.41 10.01
C GLY A 583 13.59 20.59 9.35
N PRO A 584 12.24 20.54 9.30
CA PRO A 584 11.43 21.57 8.66
C PRO A 584 11.64 23.00 9.20
N GLN A 585 12.16 23.19 10.41
CA GLN A 585 12.45 24.54 10.94
C GLN A 585 13.60 25.25 10.20
N GLY A 586 14.51 24.49 9.58
CA GLY A 586 15.73 25.02 8.96
C GLY A 586 15.69 25.08 7.42
N ALA A 587 14.59 24.61 6.82
CA ALA A 587 14.34 24.67 5.38
C ALA A 587 13.48 25.90 5.03
N ASP A 588 13.62 26.44 3.81
CA ASP A 588 12.74 27.49 3.32
C ASP A 588 11.36 26.91 2.96
N ALA A 589 10.28 27.59 3.34
CA ALA A 589 8.93 27.09 3.09
C ALA A 589 8.62 26.92 1.59
N ALA A 590 9.19 27.76 0.72
CA ALA A 590 9.03 27.62 -0.73
C ALA A 590 9.83 26.44 -1.31
N GLU A 591 10.94 26.05 -0.67
CA GLU A 591 11.70 24.84 -1.03
C GLU A 591 10.92 23.59 -0.61
N ILE A 592 10.30 23.60 0.58
CA ILE A 592 9.41 22.52 1.03
C ILE A 592 8.25 22.35 0.04
N ASP A 593 7.55 23.43 -0.30
CA ASP A 593 6.44 23.44 -1.27
C ASP A 593 6.88 22.89 -2.64
N ALA A 594 8.02 23.37 -3.16
CA ALA A 594 8.55 22.89 -4.44
C ALA A 594 8.92 21.41 -4.43
N ASN A 595 9.50 20.91 -3.34
CA ASN A 595 9.88 19.50 -3.21
C ASN A 595 8.64 18.61 -3.06
N TYR A 596 7.62 19.03 -2.30
CA TYR A 596 6.37 18.27 -2.11
C TYR A 596 5.49 18.25 -3.36
N ALA A 597 5.55 19.29 -4.21
CA ALA A 597 4.79 19.37 -5.46
C ALA A 597 5.38 18.57 -6.64
N TYR A 598 6.49 17.86 -6.45
CA TYR A 598 7.12 17.09 -7.53
C TYR A 598 6.37 15.77 -7.80
N ASP A 599 5.91 15.55 -9.04
CA ASP A 599 5.16 14.35 -9.45
C ASP A 599 5.84 12.99 -9.12
N GLY A 600 7.17 12.98 -8.94
CA GLY A 600 7.92 11.78 -8.57
C GLY A 600 8.01 11.54 -7.06
N LEU A 601 7.32 12.34 -6.25
CA LEU A 601 7.21 12.17 -4.80
C LEU A 601 5.81 11.69 -4.44
N ILE A 602 5.73 10.64 -3.63
CA ILE A 602 4.46 10.11 -3.12
C ILE A 602 4.21 10.72 -1.74
N ASN A 603 3.14 11.52 -1.64
CA ASN A 603 2.66 12.16 -0.42
C ASN A 603 1.51 11.37 0.19
N LEU A 604 1.01 11.85 1.34
CA LEU A 604 -0.10 11.21 2.05
C LEU A 604 -1.35 11.03 1.18
N ALA A 605 -1.67 12.02 0.35
CA ALA A 605 -2.85 12.00 -0.53
C ALA A 605 -2.76 10.94 -1.65
N ASP A 606 -1.54 10.51 -1.99
CA ASP A 606 -1.28 9.51 -3.02
C ASP A 606 -1.35 8.07 -2.49
N LEU A 607 -1.43 7.90 -1.15
CA LEU A 607 -1.50 6.57 -0.55
C LEU A 607 -2.86 5.91 -0.81
N PRO A 608 -2.88 4.65 -1.27
CA PRO A 608 -4.13 3.91 -1.40
C PRO A 608 -4.77 3.66 -0.03
N GLY A 609 -6.10 3.72 0.04
CA GLY A 609 -6.85 3.34 1.26
C GLY A 609 -7.08 4.46 2.29
N GLY A 610 -6.96 5.74 1.93
CA GLY A 610 -7.43 6.84 2.79
C GLY A 610 -8.94 6.77 3.06
N ARG A 611 -9.42 7.33 4.20
CA ARG A 611 -10.87 7.48 4.45
C ARG A 611 -11.49 8.31 3.32
N GLU A 612 -12.46 7.74 2.63
CA GLU A 612 -13.13 8.41 1.51
C GLU A 612 -13.79 9.70 1.99
N LYS A 613 -13.48 10.82 1.31
CA LYS A 613 -14.15 12.10 1.55
C LYS A 613 -15.53 12.04 0.89
N ILE A 614 -16.57 12.30 1.67
CA ILE A 614 -17.94 12.30 1.17
C ILE A 614 -18.36 13.69 0.66
N SER A 615 -19.02 13.71 -0.49
CA SER A 615 -19.73 14.87 -1.04
C SER A 615 -20.89 14.39 -1.92
N GLY A 616 -21.89 15.23 -2.14
CA GLY A 616 -23.09 14.89 -2.88
C GLY A 616 -24.06 14.00 -2.10
N THR A 617 -24.82 13.15 -2.81
CA THR A 617 -25.83 12.27 -2.21
C THR A 617 -25.17 11.19 -1.35
N PHE A 618 -25.54 11.15 -0.07
CA PHE A 618 -25.16 10.10 0.86
C PHE A 618 -26.12 8.92 0.84
N ALA A 619 -27.42 9.20 0.85
CA ALA A 619 -28.48 8.18 0.80
C ALA A 619 -29.71 8.74 0.10
N ASN A 620 -30.17 8.07 -0.95
CA ASN A 620 -31.44 8.33 -1.63
C ASN A 620 -32.40 7.13 -1.55
N PHE A 621 -31.99 6.04 -0.87
CA PHE A 621 -32.80 4.82 -0.68
C PHE A 621 -33.27 4.13 -1.96
N GLU A 622 -32.74 4.54 -3.12
CA GLU A 622 -32.96 3.87 -4.39
C GLU A 622 -32.18 2.55 -4.42
N ALA A 623 -32.66 1.61 -5.23
CA ALA A 623 -31.88 0.40 -5.48
C ALA A 623 -30.62 0.75 -6.26
N ASP A 624 -29.50 0.15 -5.84
CA ASP A 624 -28.22 0.38 -6.52
C ASP A 624 -28.31 -0.07 -7.99
N VAL A 625 -27.72 0.76 -8.86
CA VAL A 625 -27.53 0.48 -10.28
C VAL A 625 -26.13 -0.05 -10.56
N TYR A 626 -25.33 -0.34 -9.53
CA TYR A 626 -24.01 -0.97 -9.59
C TYR A 626 -23.01 -0.20 -10.46
N GLY A 627 -23.03 1.13 -10.35
CA GLY A 627 -22.18 2.02 -11.15
C GLY A 627 -22.49 2.01 -12.65
N TRP A 628 -23.68 1.54 -13.05
CA TRP A 628 -24.14 1.64 -14.43
C TRP A 628 -24.75 2.99 -14.73
N GLU A 629 -24.40 3.54 -15.88
CA GLU A 629 -24.96 4.77 -16.42
C GLU A 629 -25.76 4.49 -17.68
N ALA A 630 -26.75 5.36 -17.93
CA ALA A 630 -27.49 5.37 -19.17
C ALA A 630 -27.19 6.64 -19.99
N GLN A 631 -27.14 6.46 -21.31
CA GLN A 631 -26.98 7.55 -22.25
C GLN A 631 -28.00 7.45 -23.38
N LEU A 632 -28.49 8.61 -23.83
CA LEU A 632 -29.27 8.75 -25.05
C LEU A 632 -28.42 9.49 -26.08
N ASN A 633 -28.06 8.82 -27.17
CA ASN A 633 -27.16 9.32 -28.20
C ASN A 633 -25.80 9.76 -27.64
N TRP A 634 -25.22 8.95 -26.75
CA TRP A 634 -23.93 9.22 -26.07
C TRP A 634 -23.92 10.45 -25.15
N ALA A 635 -25.08 11.01 -24.84
CA ALA A 635 -25.23 12.03 -23.80
C ALA A 635 -25.85 11.40 -22.54
N PRO A 636 -25.32 11.68 -21.34
CA PRO A 636 -25.92 11.23 -20.08
C PRO A 636 -27.42 11.50 -20.05
N THR A 637 -28.19 10.55 -19.52
CA THR A 637 -29.64 10.69 -19.48
C THR A 637 -30.25 10.08 -18.24
N ASP A 638 -31.23 10.78 -17.67
CA ASP A 638 -31.96 10.31 -16.51
C ASP A 638 -32.96 9.20 -16.87
N GLY A 639 -33.31 8.39 -15.87
CA GLY A 639 -34.34 7.36 -15.94
C GLY A 639 -33.82 5.93 -15.86
N ILE A 640 -32.52 5.73 -15.59
CA ILE A 640 -31.95 4.44 -15.25
C ILE A 640 -32.35 4.02 -13.83
N LYS A 641 -32.72 2.76 -13.64
CA LYS A 641 -33.09 2.16 -12.36
C LYS A 641 -33.16 0.64 -12.44
N THR A 642 -33.21 -0.06 -11.32
CA THR A 642 -33.64 -1.47 -11.28
C THR A 642 -35.17 -1.57 -11.45
N SER A 643 -35.65 -2.60 -12.14
CA SER A 643 -37.07 -2.75 -12.49
C SER A 643 -37.50 -4.20 -12.48
N THR A 644 -38.72 -4.46 -12.01
CA THR A 644 -39.39 -5.77 -12.07
C THR A 644 -40.18 -5.98 -13.37
N ALA A 645 -40.11 -5.03 -14.32
CA ALA A 645 -40.87 -5.11 -15.57
C ALA A 645 -40.44 -6.29 -16.46
N TRP A 646 -39.18 -6.70 -16.36
CA TRP A 646 -38.62 -7.91 -16.94
C TRP A 646 -37.34 -8.27 -16.19
N ALA A 647 -37.09 -9.56 -16.03
CA ALA A 647 -35.82 -10.10 -15.56
C ALA A 647 -35.52 -11.38 -16.34
N ALA A 648 -34.27 -11.59 -16.73
CA ALA A 648 -33.75 -12.84 -17.26
C ALA A 648 -33.34 -13.82 -16.16
N SER A 649 -32.90 -13.31 -15.01
CA SER A 649 -32.58 -14.05 -13.79
C SER A 649 -33.17 -13.30 -12.59
N GLY A 650 -33.67 -14.00 -11.57
CA GLY A 650 -34.24 -13.34 -10.39
C GLY A 650 -35.55 -12.59 -10.66
N GLN A 651 -35.71 -11.43 -10.04
CA GLN A 651 -36.89 -10.56 -10.06
C GLN A 651 -36.64 -9.18 -10.70
N ASN A 652 -35.39 -8.73 -10.78
CA ASN A 652 -35.04 -7.38 -11.18
C ASN A 652 -34.11 -7.37 -12.40
N ALA A 653 -34.17 -6.30 -13.17
CA ALA A 653 -33.20 -5.99 -14.22
C ALA A 653 -32.88 -4.50 -14.20
N LEU A 654 -31.72 -4.11 -14.72
CA LEU A 654 -31.44 -2.71 -14.97
C LEU A 654 -32.27 -2.22 -16.16
N SER A 655 -32.94 -1.09 -16.00
CA SER A 655 -33.91 -0.55 -16.94
C SER A 655 -33.69 0.94 -17.15
N LEU A 656 -33.83 1.39 -18.40
CA LEU A 656 -33.99 2.79 -18.76
C LEU A 656 -35.38 2.98 -19.36
N THR A 657 -36.20 3.83 -18.73
CA THR A 657 -37.51 4.23 -19.27
C THR A 657 -37.44 5.63 -19.88
N LYS A 658 -37.89 5.79 -21.12
CA LYS A 658 -37.83 7.09 -21.82
C LYS A 658 -39.05 7.38 -22.70
N ASP A 659 -39.49 8.65 -22.68
CA ASP A 659 -40.36 9.21 -23.71
C ASP A 659 -39.53 9.57 -24.94
N MET A 660 -39.59 8.71 -25.95
CA MET A 660 -38.83 8.86 -27.19
C MET A 660 -39.37 9.99 -28.08
N THR A 661 -40.58 10.48 -27.81
CA THR A 661 -41.17 11.60 -28.57
C THR A 661 -40.53 12.95 -28.22
N GLN A 662 -39.87 13.04 -27.06
CA GLN A 662 -39.16 14.25 -26.61
C GLN A 662 -37.69 14.29 -27.04
N ALA A 663 -37.16 13.20 -27.59
CA ALA A 663 -35.78 13.12 -27.99
C ALA A 663 -35.53 13.92 -29.28
N SER A 664 -34.50 14.78 -29.28
CA SER A 664 -34.10 15.56 -30.46
C SER A 664 -33.45 14.71 -31.55
N ALA A 665 -32.90 13.55 -31.18
CA ALA A 665 -32.33 12.53 -32.06
C ALA A 665 -32.58 11.13 -31.47
N LEU A 666 -32.60 10.09 -32.32
CA LEU A 666 -32.97 8.71 -31.96
C LEU A 666 -31.97 7.71 -32.57
N ASP A 667 -30.70 7.86 -32.22
CA ASP A 667 -29.63 7.03 -32.77
C ASP A 667 -29.39 5.79 -31.90
N ASN A 668 -29.24 5.97 -30.59
CA ASN A 668 -28.97 4.87 -29.68
C ASN A 668 -29.33 5.18 -28.22
N VAL A 669 -29.61 4.12 -27.48
CA VAL A 669 -29.58 4.08 -26.02
C VAL A 669 -28.39 3.23 -25.60
N VAL A 670 -27.58 3.72 -24.66
CA VAL A 670 -26.37 3.02 -24.19
C VAL A 670 -26.47 2.81 -22.69
N PHE A 671 -26.20 1.58 -22.25
CA PHE A 671 -25.86 1.25 -20.88
C PHE A 671 -24.36 1.00 -20.82
N GLN A 672 -23.67 1.56 -19.83
CA GLN A 672 -22.24 1.28 -19.65
C GLN A 672 -21.81 1.45 -18.20
N THR A 673 -20.72 0.79 -17.82
CA THR A 673 -20.05 0.96 -16.53
C THR A 673 -18.53 0.85 -16.68
N TYR A 674 -17.79 1.44 -15.73
CA TYR A 674 -16.33 1.41 -15.63
C TYR A 674 -15.95 0.97 -14.21
N PRO A 675 -15.77 -0.33 -13.97
CA PRO A 675 -15.41 -0.83 -12.64
C PRO A 675 -14.06 -0.26 -12.18
N THR A 676 -13.97 0.20 -10.93
CA THR A 676 -12.83 0.96 -10.37
C THR A 676 -11.47 0.28 -10.57
N ASN A 677 -11.42 -1.06 -10.58
CA ASN A 677 -10.20 -1.85 -10.84
C ASN A 677 -10.27 -2.68 -12.13
N GLY A 678 -11.29 -2.45 -12.96
CA GLY A 678 -11.66 -3.33 -14.06
C GLY A 678 -12.20 -4.70 -13.60
N LEU A 679 -12.54 -5.55 -14.57
CA LEU A 679 -12.91 -6.95 -14.36
C LEU A 679 -11.79 -7.84 -14.85
N ASP A 680 -11.19 -8.63 -13.96
CA ASP A 680 -10.23 -9.67 -14.32
C ASP A 680 -10.96 -10.77 -15.13
N VAL A 681 -10.51 -10.94 -16.36
CA VAL A 681 -11.02 -11.93 -17.31
C VAL A 681 -9.91 -12.90 -17.75
N THR A 682 -8.82 -13.00 -16.97
CA THR A 682 -7.73 -13.95 -17.22
C THR A 682 -8.28 -15.37 -17.29
N GLY A 683 -8.13 -16.01 -18.45
CA GLY A 683 -8.63 -17.37 -18.69
C GLY A 683 -10.15 -17.48 -18.85
N ILE A 684 -10.89 -16.36 -18.93
CA ILE A 684 -12.31 -16.31 -19.24
C ILE A 684 -12.51 -16.19 -20.74
N SER A 685 -13.35 -17.05 -21.31
CA SER A 685 -13.57 -17.10 -22.76
C SER A 685 -14.74 -16.25 -23.26
N ALA A 686 -15.73 -15.98 -22.42
CA ALA A 686 -16.94 -15.28 -22.84
C ALA A 686 -17.50 -14.35 -21.76
N LEU A 687 -17.81 -13.12 -22.16
CA LEU A 687 -18.72 -12.22 -21.47
C LEU A 687 -20.10 -12.29 -22.15
N THR A 688 -21.15 -12.48 -21.35
CA THR A 688 -22.54 -12.57 -21.82
C THR A 688 -23.45 -11.61 -21.09
N ILE A 689 -24.49 -11.11 -21.76
CA ILE A 689 -25.52 -10.23 -21.19
C ILE A 689 -26.88 -10.55 -21.80
N LYS A 690 -27.94 -10.57 -20.99
CA LYS A 690 -29.32 -10.65 -21.48
C LYS A 690 -29.87 -9.25 -21.65
N VAL A 691 -30.58 -9.02 -22.74
CA VAL A 691 -31.15 -7.72 -23.07
C VAL A 691 -32.61 -7.88 -23.46
N ASN A 692 -33.43 -6.88 -23.16
CA ASN A 692 -34.82 -6.82 -23.60
C ASN A 692 -35.25 -5.37 -23.91
N ALA A 693 -36.35 -5.23 -24.64
CA ALA A 693 -36.95 -3.94 -24.93
C ALA A 693 -38.48 -4.04 -24.88
N LEU A 694 -39.12 -3.20 -24.08
CA LEU A 694 -40.57 -3.15 -23.90
C LEU A 694 -41.09 -1.82 -24.43
N ASN A 695 -42.22 -1.83 -25.13
CA ASN A 695 -42.83 -0.63 -25.73
C ASN A 695 -41.88 0.21 -26.61
N ALA A 696 -40.77 -0.36 -27.11
CA ALA A 696 -39.72 0.34 -27.84
C ALA A 696 -39.74 0.10 -29.37
N GLY A 697 -40.81 -0.52 -29.88
CA GLY A 697 -40.96 -0.92 -31.27
C GLY A 697 -40.41 -2.31 -31.59
N THR A 698 -40.62 -2.78 -32.82
CA THR A 698 -40.27 -4.16 -33.25
C THR A 698 -38.92 -4.27 -33.95
N ASN A 699 -38.22 -3.16 -34.17
CA ASN A 699 -36.96 -3.11 -34.93
C ASN A 699 -35.73 -2.94 -34.03
N VAL A 700 -35.91 -3.06 -32.72
CA VAL A 700 -34.84 -2.86 -31.74
C VAL A 700 -33.79 -3.95 -31.91
N ASN A 701 -32.53 -3.53 -31.96
CA ASN A 701 -31.37 -4.40 -31.95
C ASN A 701 -30.36 -3.87 -30.94
N ALA A 702 -29.46 -4.74 -30.47
CA ALA A 702 -28.50 -4.43 -29.42
C ALA A 702 -27.10 -4.97 -29.76
N HIS A 703 -26.09 -4.23 -29.33
CA HIS A 703 -24.68 -4.64 -29.35
C HIS A 703 -24.17 -4.73 -27.91
N ILE A 704 -23.42 -5.77 -27.59
CA ILE A 704 -22.55 -5.80 -26.41
C ILE A 704 -21.20 -5.19 -26.79
N PHE A 705 -20.49 -4.58 -25.84
CA PHE A 705 -19.11 -4.15 -26.04
C PHE A 705 -18.30 -4.21 -24.74
N PHE A 706 -16.97 -4.23 -24.88
CA PHE A 706 -16.02 -4.00 -23.79
C PHE A 706 -14.90 -3.06 -24.23
N LYS A 707 -14.20 -2.50 -23.23
CA LYS A 707 -12.95 -1.75 -23.31
C LYS A 707 -11.93 -2.42 -22.38
N ALA A 708 -10.67 -2.44 -22.78
CA ALA A 708 -9.56 -3.01 -22.03
C ALA A 708 -8.43 -1.97 -21.91
N PRO A 709 -7.37 -2.22 -21.11
CA PRO A 709 -6.18 -1.37 -21.07
C PRO A 709 -5.59 -1.15 -22.47
N ASP A 710 -4.82 -0.06 -22.63
CA ASP A 710 -4.17 0.32 -23.89
C ASP A 710 -5.11 0.68 -25.05
N GLY A 711 -6.40 0.91 -24.75
CA GLY A 711 -7.40 1.36 -25.71
C GLY A 711 -7.96 0.25 -26.62
N VAL A 712 -7.77 -1.01 -26.26
CA VAL A 712 -8.40 -2.14 -26.96
C VAL A 712 -9.90 -2.13 -26.68
N GLU A 713 -10.72 -2.21 -27.74
CA GLU A 713 -12.19 -2.29 -27.64
C GLU A 713 -12.73 -3.37 -28.58
N SER A 714 -13.84 -4.01 -28.19
CA SER A 714 -14.53 -4.98 -29.02
C SER A 714 -16.01 -4.64 -29.16
N TRP A 715 -16.50 -4.67 -30.40
CA TRP A 715 -17.86 -4.28 -30.80
C TRP A 715 -18.47 -5.28 -31.80
N PRO A 716 -18.96 -6.45 -31.35
CA PRO A 716 -19.67 -7.41 -32.20
C PRO A 716 -20.88 -6.81 -32.92
N ASP A 717 -21.35 -7.49 -33.97
CA ASP A 717 -22.52 -7.09 -34.75
C ASP A 717 -23.82 -7.04 -33.91
N ALA A 718 -24.77 -6.18 -34.33
CA ALA A 718 -26.04 -6.01 -33.64
C ALA A 718 -26.90 -7.28 -33.77
N VAL A 719 -27.55 -7.67 -32.67
CA VAL A 719 -28.53 -8.75 -32.67
C VAL A 719 -29.92 -8.17 -32.44
N ALA A 720 -30.91 -8.63 -33.20
CA ALA A 720 -32.30 -8.22 -33.01
C ALA A 720 -32.80 -8.67 -31.63
N VAL A 721 -33.43 -7.75 -30.89
CA VAL A 721 -33.98 -8.04 -29.55
C VAL A 721 -35.34 -8.71 -29.73
N ALA A 722 -35.43 -9.99 -29.36
CA ALA A 722 -36.64 -10.80 -29.45
C ALA A 722 -37.60 -10.56 -28.27
N ALA A 723 -38.88 -10.84 -28.49
CA ALA A 723 -39.87 -10.82 -27.42
C ALA A 723 -39.53 -11.85 -26.33
N GLY A 724 -39.34 -11.37 -25.09
CA GLY A 724 -38.92 -12.19 -23.95
C GLY A 724 -37.43 -12.11 -23.63
N GLY A 725 -36.64 -11.37 -24.42
CA GLY A 725 -35.23 -11.13 -24.20
C GLY A 725 -34.30 -11.83 -25.20
N THR A 726 -33.03 -11.43 -25.24
CA THR A 726 -32.00 -11.94 -26.13
C THR A 726 -30.67 -11.97 -25.40
N GLU A 727 -29.87 -13.02 -25.59
CA GLU A 727 -28.51 -13.12 -25.04
C GLU A 727 -27.51 -12.60 -26.06
N LEU A 728 -26.61 -11.72 -25.63
CA LEU A 728 -25.47 -11.25 -26.39
C LEU A 728 -24.20 -11.88 -25.78
N THR A 729 -23.22 -12.18 -26.62
CA THR A 729 -21.96 -12.81 -26.21
C THR A 729 -20.79 -12.12 -26.91
N ILE A 730 -19.72 -11.88 -26.17
CA ILE A 730 -18.46 -11.35 -26.67
C ILE A 730 -17.30 -12.20 -26.16
N ASP A 731 -16.33 -12.45 -27.04
CA ASP A 731 -15.13 -13.23 -26.73
C ASP A 731 -14.13 -12.36 -25.97
N THR A 732 -13.64 -12.86 -24.84
CA THR A 732 -12.67 -12.19 -23.96
C THR A 732 -11.33 -12.92 -23.89
N SER A 733 -11.14 -14.01 -24.66
CA SER A 733 -10.00 -14.92 -24.51
C SER A 733 -8.61 -14.32 -24.80
N GLU A 734 -8.56 -13.14 -25.43
CA GLU A 734 -7.32 -12.44 -25.82
C GLU A 734 -6.99 -11.24 -24.92
N ILE A 735 -7.74 -11.06 -23.83
CA ILE A 735 -7.52 -10.00 -22.85
C ILE A 735 -7.56 -10.57 -21.44
N ASP A 736 -6.86 -9.91 -20.51
CA ASP A 736 -6.85 -10.28 -19.10
C ASP A 736 -7.67 -9.32 -18.25
N LEU A 737 -8.00 -8.12 -18.75
CA LEU A 737 -8.70 -7.09 -17.99
C LEU A 737 -9.70 -6.31 -18.86
N ILE A 738 -10.93 -6.12 -18.36
CA ILE A 738 -11.94 -5.22 -18.91
C ILE A 738 -12.02 -3.96 -18.04
N THR A 739 -11.72 -2.80 -18.59
CA THR A 739 -11.82 -1.49 -17.90
C THR A 739 -13.17 -0.82 -18.07
N GLY A 740 -14.00 -1.28 -19.01
CA GLY A 740 -15.38 -0.84 -19.14
C GLY A 740 -16.19 -1.77 -20.04
N LEU A 741 -17.49 -1.86 -19.81
CA LEU A 741 -18.39 -2.70 -20.60
C LEU A 741 -19.75 -2.04 -20.77
N GLY A 742 -20.51 -2.52 -21.75
CA GLY A 742 -21.86 -2.01 -21.94
C GLY A 742 -22.68 -2.66 -23.05
N VAL A 743 -23.88 -2.10 -23.23
CA VAL A 743 -24.82 -2.46 -24.30
C VAL A 743 -25.33 -1.22 -25.01
N ARG A 744 -25.34 -1.26 -26.34
CA ARG A 744 -25.94 -0.21 -27.18
C ARG A 744 -27.18 -0.74 -27.90
N PHE A 745 -28.35 -0.20 -27.57
CA PHE A 745 -29.60 -0.40 -28.29
C PHE A 745 -29.75 0.58 -29.46
N GLN A 746 -30.31 0.11 -30.58
CA GLN A 746 -30.60 0.91 -31.77
C GLN A 746 -31.94 0.47 -32.39
N GLY A 747 -32.39 1.19 -33.44
CA GLY A 747 -33.68 0.92 -34.09
C GLY A 747 -34.87 1.41 -33.26
N LEU A 748 -34.66 2.51 -32.54
CA LEU A 748 -35.58 3.08 -31.55
C LEU A 748 -36.89 3.58 -32.19
N ASP A 749 -38.02 3.36 -31.53
CA ASP A 749 -39.32 3.87 -31.97
C ASP A 749 -39.60 5.28 -31.44
N GLY A 750 -39.47 6.29 -32.31
CA GLY A 750 -39.74 7.69 -31.97
C GLY A 750 -41.19 8.04 -31.66
N THR A 751 -42.12 7.08 -31.76
CA THR A 751 -43.52 7.26 -31.36
C THR A 751 -43.83 6.72 -29.97
N ALA A 752 -42.89 6.00 -29.35
CA ALA A 752 -43.04 5.44 -28.02
C ALA A 752 -42.91 6.52 -26.95
N THR A 753 -43.94 6.67 -26.11
CA THR A 753 -43.95 7.63 -25.00
C THR A 753 -43.37 7.06 -23.69
N GLU A 754 -43.11 5.75 -23.65
CA GLU A 754 -42.64 5.02 -22.48
C GLU A 754 -41.85 3.78 -22.93
N ALA A 755 -40.85 3.98 -23.80
CA ALA A 755 -39.97 2.90 -24.23
C ALA A 755 -39.08 2.49 -23.07
N GLN A 756 -38.95 1.18 -22.84
CA GLN A 756 -38.05 0.61 -21.85
C GLN A 756 -36.99 -0.24 -22.54
N TYR A 757 -35.74 -0.04 -22.13
CA TYR A 757 -34.58 -0.83 -22.55
C TYR A 757 -34.00 -1.46 -21.29
N LEU A 758 -33.78 -2.77 -21.30
CA LEU A 758 -33.40 -3.51 -20.10
C LEU A 758 -32.19 -4.39 -20.36
N ILE A 759 -31.30 -4.50 -19.38
CA ILE A 759 -30.19 -5.45 -19.35
C ILE A 759 -30.22 -6.25 -18.05
N ASP A 760 -29.81 -7.51 -18.11
CA ASP A 760 -29.79 -8.42 -16.97
C ASP A 760 -28.81 -9.59 -17.18
N ASP A 761 -28.53 -10.34 -16.12
CA ASP A 761 -27.82 -11.63 -16.10
C ASP A 761 -26.48 -11.58 -16.86
N ILE A 762 -25.64 -10.62 -16.45
CA ILE A 762 -24.31 -10.40 -17.00
C ILE A 762 -23.37 -11.43 -16.40
N ARG A 763 -22.70 -12.22 -17.25
CA ARG A 763 -21.90 -13.38 -16.82
C ARG A 763 -20.55 -13.48 -17.51
N LEU A 764 -19.54 -13.93 -16.77
CA LEU A 764 -18.22 -14.36 -17.25
C LEU A 764 -18.14 -15.90 -17.23
N ASP A 765 -18.03 -16.55 -18.39
CA ASP A 765 -18.09 -18.01 -18.55
C ASP A 765 -19.24 -18.69 -17.75
N GLY A 766 -20.39 -18.00 -17.70
CA GLY A 766 -21.59 -18.47 -17.01
C GLY A 766 -21.66 -18.09 -15.51
N ARG A 767 -20.61 -17.53 -14.92
CA ARG A 767 -20.64 -16.96 -13.56
C ARG A 767 -21.25 -15.55 -13.60
N SER A 768 -22.33 -15.32 -12.84
CA SER A 768 -22.95 -13.99 -12.73
C SER A 768 -21.99 -12.97 -12.12
N ILE A 769 -21.93 -11.79 -12.72
CA ILE A 769 -21.20 -10.62 -12.23
C ILE A 769 -22.14 -9.44 -11.95
N TYR A 770 -23.25 -9.32 -12.68
CA TYR A 770 -24.33 -8.38 -12.37
C TYR A 770 -25.66 -9.08 -12.65
N ASP A 771 -26.48 -9.21 -11.63
CA ASP A 771 -27.85 -9.73 -11.70
C ASP A 771 -28.92 -8.70 -11.32
N PHE A 772 -28.50 -7.48 -10.92
CA PHE A 772 -29.37 -6.35 -10.57
C PHE A 772 -30.42 -6.65 -9.51
N GLU A 773 -30.22 -7.72 -8.74
CA GLU A 773 -30.99 -7.99 -7.54
C GLU A 773 -30.55 -7.06 -6.41
N PRO A 774 -31.41 -6.74 -5.44
CA PRO A 774 -31.00 -6.05 -4.23
C PRO A 774 -29.88 -6.81 -3.52
N GLU A 775 -28.94 -6.09 -2.91
CA GLU A 775 -27.83 -6.71 -2.19
C GLU A 775 -28.32 -7.70 -1.14
N SER A 776 -27.79 -8.92 -1.21
CA SER A 776 -28.11 -10.00 -0.28
C SER A 776 -27.25 -9.97 0.99
N MET A 777 -26.54 -8.87 1.26
CA MET A 777 -25.69 -8.70 2.46
C MET A 777 -24.68 -9.84 2.65
N GLY A 778 -24.06 -10.29 1.55
CA GLY A 778 -23.06 -11.38 1.55
C GLY A 778 -23.63 -12.80 1.66
N TRP A 779 -24.95 -12.96 1.66
CA TRP A 779 -25.57 -14.27 1.72
C TRP A 779 -25.53 -14.99 0.37
N ALA A 780 -25.19 -16.28 0.42
CA ALA A 780 -25.20 -17.17 -0.73
C ALA A 780 -26.16 -18.33 -0.51
N ALA A 781 -26.80 -18.77 -1.60
CA ALA A 781 -27.61 -19.97 -1.61
C ALA A 781 -26.87 -21.15 -2.25
N GLN A 782 -27.14 -22.36 -1.75
CA GLN A 782 -26.62 -23.61 -2.28
C GLN A 782 -27.71 -24.66 -2.35
N VAL A 783 -27.64 -25.49 -3.38
CA VAL A 783 -28.43 -26.73 -3.48
C VAL A 783 -27.45 -27.89 -3.44
N ASN A 784 -27.63 -28.80 -2.49
CA ASN A 784 -26.71 -29.90 -2.22
C ASN A 784 -25.24 -29.43 -2.11
N TRP A 785 -25.04 -28.34 -1.36
CA TRP A 785 -23.73 -27.72 -1.10
C TRP A 785 -23.01 -27.17 -2.34
N SER A 786 -23.73 -27.07 -3.47
CA SER A 786 -23.24 -26.41 -4.68
C SER A 786 -23.88 -25.04 -4.79
N ASN A 787 -23.05 -24.00 -4.94
CA ASN A 787 -23.51 -22.62 -5.12
C ASN A 787 -24.54 -22.53 -6.23
N THR A 788 -25.67 -21.89 -5.93
CA THR A 788 -26.82 -21.82 -6.82
C THR A 788 -27.43 -20.42 -6.75
N SER A 789 -27.60 -19.78 -7.91
CA SER A 789 -28.24 -18.46 -8.00
C SER A 789 -29.75 -18.52 -7.68
N GLY A 790 -30.29 -17.38 -7.24
CA GLY A 790 -31.71 -17.22 -6.93
C GLY A 790 -31.99 -16.62 -5.55
N ILE A 791 -30.96 -16.12 -4.85
CA ILE A 791 -31.11 -15.38 -3.60
C ILE A 791 -31.39 -13.90 -3.92
N THR A 792 -32.33 -13.28 -3.22
CA THR A 792 -32.73 -11.88 -3.41
C THR A 792 -33.55 -11.42 -2.18
N LEU A 793 -33.98 -10.16 -2.15
CA LEU A 793 -34.91 -9.64 -1.15
C LEU A 793 -36.37 -9.75 -1.64
N SER A 794 -37.30 -10.01 -0.73
CA SER A 794 -38.73 -10.13 -1.05
C SER A 794 -39.60 -9.49 0.01
N ARG A 795 -40.75 -8.97 -0.44
CA ARG A 795 -41.83 -8.43 0.39
C ARG A 795 -43.01 -9.41 0.55
N ASP A 796 -42.88 -10.63 0.01
CA ASP A 796 -43.94 -11.65 0.06
C ASP A 796 -44.15 -12.18 1.48
N TRP A 797 -43.07 -12.18 2.28
CA TRP A 797 -43.07 -12.57 3.68
C TRP A 797 -41.93 -11.82 4.40
N ALA A 798 -42.15 -11.47 5.67
CA ALA A 798 -41.16 -10.93 6.60
C ALA A 798 -41.66 -11.18 8.03
N ASP A 799 -40.74 -11.34 8.98
CA ASP A 799 -41.03 -11.42 10.42
C ASP A 799 -40.92 -10.02 11.07
N ASP A 800 -39.89 -9.26 10.73
CA ASP A 800 -39.70 -7.86 11.14
C ASP A 800 -39.67 -6.97 9.89
N GLY A 801 -40.26 -5.77 9.97
CA GLY A 801 -40.30 -4.84 8.84
C GLY A 801 -41.18 -5.29 7.65
N ALA A 802 -40.70 -5.06 6.43
CA ALA A 802 -41.42 -5.29 5.18
C ALA A 802 -40.68 -6.23 4.20
N GLN A 803 -39.44 -6.60 4.47
CA GLN A 803 -38.58 -7.38 3.58
C GLN A 803 -37.89 -8.52 4.33
N SER A 804 -37.66 -9.61 3.62
CA SER A 804 -36.80 -10.69 4.08
C SER A 804 -35.92 -11.21 2.94
N LEU A 805 -34.87 -11.93 3.30
CA LEU A 805 -34.04 -12.61 2.33
C LEU A 805 -34.73 -13.89 1.86
N VAL A 806 -34.87 -14.06 0.55
CA VAL A 806 -35.49 -15.24 -0.07
C VAL A 806 -34.53 -15.92 -1.02
N PHE A 807 -34.54 -17.24 -1.03
CA PHE A 807 -34.03 -18.07 -2.12
C PHE A 807 -35.20 -18.68 -2.89
N VAL A 808 -35.32 -18.35 -4.19
CA VAL A 808 -36.39 -18.84 -5.08
C VAL A 808 -35.80 -19.81 -6.10
N LYS A 809 -36.37 -21.01 -6.22
CA LYS A 809 -35.87 -22.02 -7.17
C LYS A 809 -36.90 -23.02 -7.69
N ASP A 810 -36.80 -23.31 -9.00
CA ASP A 810 -37.39 -24.50 -9.62
C ASP A 810 -36.56 -25.74 -9.24
N LEU A 811 -36.96 -26.43 -8.17
CA LEU A 811 -36.28 -27.65 -7.72
C LEU A 811 -36.46 -28.81 -8.72
N ALA A 812 -37.60 -28.84 -9.42
CA ALA A 812 -37.90 -29.85 -10.43
C ALA A 812 -36.88 -29.84 -11.59
N SER A 813 -36.35 -28.66 -11.92
CA SER A 813 -35.33 -28.48 -12.95
C SER A 813 -33.94 -28.98 -12.55
N LEU A 814 -33.66 -29.08 -11.24
CA LEU A 814 -32.34 -29.44 -10.69
C LEU A 814 -32.16 -30.94 -10.44
N GLY A 815 -33.24 -31.73 -10.48
CA GLY A 815 -33.23 -33.15 -10.13
C GLY A 815 -33.33 -33.38 -8.62
N ALA A 816 -32.57 -34.34 -8.08
CA ALA A 816 -32.65 -34.68 -6.65
C ALA A 816 -32.10 -33.53 -5.79
N SER A 817 -33.01 -32.79 -5.15
CA SER A 817 -32.72 -31.62 -4.30
C SER A 817 -33.14 -31.93 -2.87
N GLU A 818 -32.19 -32.05 -1.94
CA GLU A 818 -32.48 -32.39 -0.53
C GLU A 818 -31.94 -31.36 0.47
N ASN A 819 -30.83 -30.68 0.14
CA ASN A 819 -30.17 -29.72 1.05
C ASN A 819 -30.20 -28.33 0.44
N ILE A 820 -31.12 -27.49 0.90
CA ILE A 820 -31.17 -26.09 0.50
C ILE A 820 -30.50 -25.28 1.60
N VAL A 821 -29.38 -24.66 1.31
CA VAL A 821 -28.56 -23.94 2.30
C VAL A 821 -28.53 -22.47 1.93
N MET A 822 -28.81 -21.61 2.90
CA MET A 822 -28.57 -20.17 2.82
C MET A 822 -27.54 -19.84 3.90
N GLN A 823 -26.40 -19.25 3.53
CA GLN A 823 -25.31 -18.96 4.49
C GLN A 823 -24.49 -17.74 4.08
N THR A 824 -23.78 -17.16 5.05
CA THR A 824 -22.86 -16.04 4.87
C THR A 824 -21.59 -16.22 5.70
N TYR A 825 -20.51 -15.54 5.30
CA TYR A 825 -19.22 -15.47 6.00
C TYR A 825 -18.79 -14.00 6.12
N PRO A 826 -19.28 -13.26 7.13
CA PRO A 826 -18.98 -11.84 7.29
C PRO A 826 -17.48 -11.61 7.50
N GLN A 827 -16.91 -10.63 6.80
CA GLN A 827 -15.53 -10.21 7.01
C GLN A 827 -15.35 -9.72 8.46
N GLY A 828 -14.32 -10.22 9.15
CA GLY A 828 -14.11 -9.93 10.58
C GLY A 828 -14.96 -10.76 11.55
N GLY A 829 -15.96 -11.50 11.05
CA GLY A 829 -16.89 -12.31 11.84
C GLY A 829 -17.89 -11.49 12.66
N ILE A 830 -18.82 -12.17 13.33
CA ILE A 830 -19.81 -11.57 14.23
C ILE A 830 -19.36 -11.78 15.67
N ASN A 831 -19.20 -10.69 16.41
CA ASN A 831 -18.90 -10.76 17.85
C ASN A 831 -20.15 -11.20 18.63
N VAL A 832 -20.01 -12.31 19.37
CA VAL A 832 -21.04 -12.85 20.25
C VAL A 832 -20.56 -12.97 21.70
N ASP A 833 -19.41 -12.36 22.03
CA ASP A 833 -18.83 -12.42 23.38
C ASP A 833 -19.83 -11.97 24.45
N GLY A 834 -19.98 -12.80 25.48
CA GLY A 834 -20.91 -12.57 26.58
C GLY A 834 -22.40 -12.76 26.25
N ASN A 835 -22.76 -13.15 25.03
CA ASN A 835 -24.14 -13.43 24.63
C ASN A 835 -24.47 -14.93 24.72
N SER A 836 -25.75 -15.26 24.87
CA SER A 836 -26.20 -16.65 25.09
C SER A 836 -26.84 -17.28 23.87
N THR A 837 -27.55 -16.51 23.06
CA THR A 837 -28.42 -17.02 22.01
C THR A 837 -28.24 -16.26 20.70
N LEU A 838 -28.24 -17.00 19.60
CA LEU A 838 -28.44 -16.49 18.25
C LEU A 838 -29.79 -17.03 17.75
N THR A 839 -30.65 -16.14 17.25
CA THR A 839 -31.95 -16.48 16.68
C THR A 839 -32.07 -16.02 15.23
N MET A 840 -32.93 -16.71 14.48
CA MET A 840 -33.28 -16.36 13.10
C MET A 840 -34.67 -16.89 12.78
N TYR A 841 -35.49 -16.12 12.09
CA TYR A 841 -36.76 -16.61 11.58
C TYR A 841 -36.61 -17.25 10.21
N ALA A 842 -37.27 -18.37 10.00
CA ALA A 842 -37.29 -19.09 8.74
C ALA A 842 -38.72 -19.40 8.29
N TYR A 843 -39.00 -19.19 7.01
CA TYR A 843 -40.28 -19.49 6.39
C TYR A 843 -40.08 -20.16 5.03
N THR A 844 -41.08 -20.90 4.55
CA THR A 844 -41.01 -21.47 3.20
C THR A 844 -42.38 -21.42 2.53
N GLN A 845 -42.37 -21.24 1.21
CA GLN A 845 -43.56 -21.28 0.38
C GLN A 845 -43.36 -22.28 -0.77
N ASP A 846 -44.38 -23.07 -1.06
CA ASP A 846 -44.38 -24.06 -2.16
C ASP A 846 -43.20 -25.07 -2.11
N SER A 847 -42.63 -25.29 -0.93
CA SER A 847 -41.48 -26.17 -0.68
C SER A 847 -41.86 -27.60 -0.26
N GLY A 848 -43.14 -27.87 0.01
CA GLY A 848 -43.65 -29.13 0.54
C GLY A 848 -44.06 -29.06 2.02
N VAL A 849 -45.11 -29.80 2.41
CA VAL A 849 -45.69 -29.75 3.77
C VAL A 849 -44.83 -30.41 4.87
N ALA A 850 -43.72 -31.04 4.48
CA ALA A 850 -42.81 -31.73 5.37
C ALA A 850 -41.49 -30.97 5.58
N THR A 851 -41.35 -29.79 4.99
CA THR A 851 -40.10 -29.02 5.05
C THR A 851 -39.74 -28.66 6.49
N ASP A 852 -38.48 -28.90 6.83
CA ASP A 852 -37.87 -28.57 8.12
C ASP A 852 -36.60 -27.73 7.91
N ALA A 853 -36.17 -27.01 8.94
CA ALA A 853 -35.02 -26.12 8.90
C ALA A 853 -34.15 -26.27 10.16
N HIS A 854 -32.83 -26.13 9.99
CA HIS A 854 -31.90 -25.94 11.11
C HIS A 854 -31.00 -24.73 10.89
N ILE A 855 -30.78 -23.97 11.96
CA ILE A 855 -29.76 -22.92 12.02
C ILE A 855 -28.40 -23.55 12.31
N PHE A 856 -27.31 -22.94 11.89
CA PHE A 856 -25.95 -23.34 12.24
C PHE A 856 -24.98 -22.15 12.28
N PHE A 857 -23.85 -22.34 12.95
CA PHE A 857 -22.71 -21.41 12.91
C PHE A 857 -21.38 -22.15 12.77
N LYS A 858 -20.34 -21.40 12.39
CA LYS A 858 -18.92 -21.78 12.36
C LYS A 858 -18.08 -20.72 13.06
N ALA A 859 -17.18 -21.13 13.92
CA ALA A 859 -16.29 -20.27 14.69
C ALA A 859 -14.82 -20.39 14.23
N PRO A 860 -13.93 -19.43 14.57
CA PRO A 860 -12.56 -19.36 14.06
C PRO A 860 -11.67 -20.55 14.43
N ASP A 861 -11.93 -21.16 15.58
CA ASP A 861 -11.23 -22.33 16.10
C ASP A 861 -11.73 -23.65 15.49
N GLY A 862 -12.63 -23.57 14.50
CA GLY A 862 -13.25 -24.71 13.84
C GLY A 862 -14.43 -25.30 14.59
N VAL A 863 -14.91 -24.67 15.69
CA VAL A 863 -16.14 -25.09 16.35
C VAL A 863 -17.33 -24.81 15.45
N GLU A 864 -18.17 -25.83 15.25
CA GLU A 864 -19.45 -25.70 14.53
C GLU A 864 -20.58 -26.25 15.40
N SER A 865 -21.76 -25.65 15.30
CA SER A 865 -22.96 -26.13 15.99
C SER A 865 -24.13 -26.28 15.02
N TRP A 866 -24.84 -27.39 15.14
CA TRP A 866 -25.96 -27.80 14.27
C TRP A 866 -27.09 -28.41 15.13
N PRO A 867 -27.99 -27.60 15.69
CA PRO A 867 -29.17 -28.07 16.40
C PRO A 867 -30.09 -28.94 15.53
N ASP A 868 -30.99 -29.69 16.19
CA ASP A 868 -32.00 -30.50 15.52
C ASP A 868 -32.91 -29.64 14.62
N ALA A 869 -33.31 -30.19 13.47
CA ALA A 869 -34.21 -29.50 12.55
C ALA A 869 -35.62 -29.33 13.13
N VAL A 870 -36.24 -28.19 12.86
CA VAL A 870 -37.59 -27.81 13.29
C VAL A 870 -38.48 -27.70 12.07
N ALA A 871 -39.70 -28.24 12.15
CA ALA A 871 -40.68 -28.12 11.07
C ALA A 871 -41.05 -26.65 10.83
N VAL A 872 -41.03 -26.21 9.56
CA VAL A 872 -41.40 -24.85 9.18
C VAL A 872 -42.92 -24.78 9.02
N GLY A 873 -43.58 -23.96 9.84
CA GLY A 873 -45.05 -23.79 9.84
C GLY A 873 -45.58 -22.79 8.82
N GLU A 874 -46.91 -22.67 8.72
CA GLU A 874 -47.59 -21.72 7.81
C GLU A 874 -47.29 -20.24 8.14
N ASP A 875 -46.86 -19.94 9.37
CA ASP A 875 -46.50 -18.59 9.82
C ASP A 875 -44.97 -18.38 9.93
N GLY A 876 -44.16 -19.38 9.55
CA GLY A 876 -42.72 -19.41 9.80
C GLY A 876 -42.34 -20.02 11.16
N VAL A 877 -41.06 -20.02 11.49
CA VAL A 877 -40.51 -20.56 12.74
C VAL A 877 -39.26 -19.81 13.18
N GLU A 878 -39.15 -19.50 14.47
CA GLU A 878 -37.92 -19.02 15.09
C GLU A 878 -36.97 -20.20 15.33
N LEU A 879 -35.78 -20.12 14.76
CA LEU A 879 -34.67 -21.03 14.99
C LEU A 879 -33.75 -20.42 16.04
N THR A 880 -33.25 -21.22 16.99
CA THR A 880 -32.38 -20.76 18.08
C THR A 880 -31.16 -21.65 18.20
N ILE A 881 -29.99 -21.05 18.44
CA ILE A 881 -28.73 -21.74 18.70
C ILE A 881 -27.99 -21.09 19.88
N ASP A 882 -27.34 -21.92 20.70
CA ASP A 882 -26.55 -21.47 21.86
C ASP A 882 -25.17 -21.01 21.38
N VAL A 883 -24.77 -19.80 21.76
CA VAL A 883 -23.48 -19.20 21.44
C VAL A 883 -22.66 -18.86 22.70
N SER A 884 -23.12 -19.28 23.90
CA SER A 884 -22.52 -18.90 25.18
C SER A 884 -21.09 -19.38 25.41
N GLU A 885 -20.59 -20.35 24.63
CA GLU A 885 -19.24 -20.89 24.74
C GLU A 885 -18.25 -20.30 23.73
N ILE A 886 -18.70 -19.38 22.86
CA ILE A 886 -17.87 -18.74 21.83
C ILE A 886 -17.93 -17.22 21.95
N ASN A 887 -16.93 -16.55 21.37
CA ASN A 887 -16.86 -15.10 21.30
C ASN A 887 -17.06 -14.54 19.89
N ARG A 888 -16.92 -15.38 18.85
CA ARG A 888 -17.02 -14.96 17.45
C ARG A 888 -17.58 -16.05 16.56
N ILE A 889 -18.37 -15.63 15.56
CA ILE A 889 -18.89 -16.47 14.48
C ILE A 889 -18.27 -16.00 13.16
N ASP A 890 -17.56 -16.88 12.46
CA ASP A 890 -16.98 -16.60 11.13
C ASP A 890 -17.94 -16.92 9.99
N GLY A 891 -18.93 -17.78 10.24
CA GLY A 891 -20.01 -18.03 9.27
C GLY A 891 -21.28 -18.52 9.94
N LEU A 892 -22.43 -18.18 9.39
CA LEU A 892 -23.74 -18.65 9.86
C LEU A 892 -24.64 -19.01 8.69
N GLY A 893 -25.67 -19.81 8.96
CA GLY A 893 -26.69 -20.08 7.96
C GLY A 893 -27.87 -20.89 8.46
N VAL A 894 -28.77 -21.17 7.53
CA VAL A 894 -29.89 -22.09 7.68
C VAL A 894 -29.83 -23.11 6.56
N ARG A 895 -30.12 -24.36 6.90
CA ARG A 895 -30.36 -25.41 5.92
C ARG A 895 -31.78 -25.95 6.06
N PHE A 896 -32.49 -25.95 4.94
CA PHE A 896 -33.81 -26.55 4.79
C PHE A 896 -33.68 -27.96 4.21
N ASN A 897 -34.45 -28.89 4.78
CA ASN A 897 -34.52 -30.29 4.33
C ASN A 897 -35.96 -30.74 4.15
N SER A 898 -36.13 -32.01 3.78
CA SER A 898 -37.46 -32.64 3.60
C SER A 898 -38.33 -31.93 2.55
N VAL A 899 -37.67 -31.24 1.60
CA VAL A 899 -38.30 -30.43 0.55
C VAL A 899 -38.91 -31.30 -0.56
N ASP A 900 -39.97 -30.81 -1.19
CA ASP A 900 -40.57 -31.38 -2.39
C ASP A 900 -39.72 -31.04 -3.61
N SER A 901 -38.81 -31.94 -3.97
CA SER A 901 -37.97 -31.83 -5.17
C SER A 901 -38.74 -31.70 -6.50
N SER A 902 -40.06 -31.88 -6.53
CA SER A 902 -40.90 -31.67 -7.71
C SER A 902 -41.47 -30.26 -7.84
N ALA A 903 -41.24 -29.39 -6.84
CA ALA A 903 -41.71 -28.02 -6.86
C ALA A 903 -41.04 -27.21 -7.98
N SER A 904 -41.87 -26.56 -8.80
CA SER A 904 -41.39 -25.73 -9.92
C SER A 904 -41.01 -24.31 -9.49
N GLU A 905 -41.31 -23.91 -8.26
CA GLU A 905 -41.01 -22.59 -7.71
C GLU A 905 -41.07 -22.65 -6.16
N ALA A 906 -40.11 -23.33 -5.54
CA ALA A 906 -40.00 -23.33 -4.08
C ALA A 906 -39.32 -22.04 -3.61
N LYS A 907 -39.81 -21.46 -2.50
CA LYS A 907 -39.25 -20.26 -1.88
C LYS A 907 -38.85 -20.55 -0.43
N PHE A 908 -37.67 -20.09 -0.05
CA PHE A 908 -37.09 -20.27 1.27
C PHE A 908 -36.68 -18.92 1.81
N TYR A 909 -37.21 -18.53 2.96
CA TYR A 909 -37.04 -17.20 3.53
C TYR A 909 -36.27 -17.29 4.84
N ILE A 910 -35.40 -16.31 5.08
CA ILE A 910 -34.83 -16.03 6.38
C ILE A 910 -35.00 -14.55 6.73
N ASP A 911 -35.20 -14.26 8.00
CA ASP A 911 -35.39 -12.89 8.48
C ASP A 911 -34.99 -12.74 9.96
N ASN A 912 -34.87 -11.48 10.39
CA ASN A 912 -34.74 -11.05 11.79
C ASN A 912 -33.70 -11.87 12.58
N ILE A 913 -32.43 -11.74 12.17
CA ILE A 913 -31.31 -12.40 12.82
C ILE A 913 -30.93 -11.61 14.06
N GLN A 914 -30.91 -12.24 15.23
CA GLN A 914 -30.67 -11.55 16.51
C GLN A 914 -29.65 -12.26 17.39
N VAL A 915 -28.89 -11.49 18.16
CA VAL A 915 -28.02 -11.98 19.24
C VAL A 915 -28.58 -11.47 20.56
N ASP A 916 -28.99 -12.37 21.46
CA ASP A 916 -29.69 -12.07 22.72
C ASP A 916 -30.85 -11.06 22.56
N GLY A 917 -31.57 -11.16 21.44
CA GLY A 917 -32.71 -10.32 21.08
C GLY A 917 -32.36 -8.97 20.45
N ALA A 918 -31.08 -8.66 20.24
CA ALA A 918 -30.64 -7.50 19.46
C ALA A 918 -30.49 -7.90 17.99
N THR A 919 -31.25 -7.26 17.09
CA THR A 919 -31.20 -7.52 15.66
C THR A 919 -29.85 -7.12 15.07
N ILE A 920 -29.19 -8.07 14.41
CA ILE A 920 -27.92 -7.87 13.68
C ILE A 920 -28.12 -7.89 12.15
N ALA A 921 -29.25 -8.42 11.66
CA ALA A 921 -29.66 -8.30 10.27
C ALA A 921 -31.19 -8.44 10.14
N SER A 922 -31.81 -7.47 9.46
CA SER A 922 -33.26 -7.44 9.17
C SER A 922 -33.58 -7.38 7.67
N PHE A 923 -32.59 -7.34 6.78
CA PHE A 923 -32.78 -7.33 5.33
C PHE A 923 -33.63 -6.16 4.77
N GLU A 924 -33.78 -5.08 5.54
CA GLU A 924 -34.58 -3.90 5.18
C GLU A 924 -33.83 -2.86 4.32
N ASP A 925 -32.52 -3.04 4.09
CA ASP A 925 -31.65 -2.10 3.36
C ASP A 925 -31.80 -0.65 3.88
N THR A 926 -31.50 -0.47 5.17
CA THR A 926 -31.68 0.82 5.84
C THR A 926 -30.55 1.81 5.57
N GLN A 927 -29.53 1.43 4.78
CA GLN A 927 -28.32 2.21 4.50
C GLN A 927 -27.66 2.79 5.78
N GLY A 928 -27.62 1.99 6.85
CA GLY A 928 -26.99 2.36 8.12
C GLY A 928 -27.85 3.25 9.03
N PHE A 929 -29.11 3.51 8.67
CA PHE A 929 -30.04 4.22 9.55
C PHE A 929 -30.68 3.28 10.58
N GLU A 930 -31.00 3.84 11.73
CA GLU A 930 -31.79 3.24 12.80
C GLU A 930 -33.02 4.10 13.15
N LEU A 931 -34.03 3.46 13.74
CA LEU A 931 -35.26 4.10 14.24
C LEU A 931 -35.27 4.11 15.76
N GLN A 932 -35.62 5.24 16.34
CA GLN A 932 -35.75 5.39 17.79
C GLN A 932 -37.05 6.10 18.19
N VAL A 933 -37.58 5.72 19.35
CA VAL A 933 -38.62 6.48 20.06
C VAL A 933 -38.06 6.96 21.38
N ASN A 934 -38.12 8.28 21.61
CA ASN A 934 -37.54 8.93 22.79
C ASN A 934 -36.06 8.56 23.00
N TRP A 935 -35.28 8.49 21.90
CA TRP A 935 -33.87 8.12 21.88
C TRP A 935 -33.56 6.69 22.36
N ALA A 936 -34.56 5.79 22.30
CA ALA A 936 -34.38 4.37 22.52
C ALA A 936 -34.65 3.61 21.20
N PRO A 937 -33.75 2.69 20.78
CA PRO A 937 -33.95 1.89 19.58
C PRO A 937 -35.26 1.11 19.58
N VAL A 938 -35.91 1.07 18.43
CA VAL A 938 -37.13 0.29 18.16
C VAL A 938 -37.06 -0.32 16.76
N SER A 939 -37.81 -1.39 16.51
CA SER A 939 -37.97 -1.93 15.15
C SER A 939 -39.03 -1.17 14.35
N GLY A 940 -39.16 -1.51 13.07
CA GLY A 940 -40.13 -0.89 12.15
C GLY A 940 -39.53 0.12 11.16
N LEU A 941 -38.20 0.19 11.05
CA LEU A 941 -37.54 0.90 9.97
C LEU A 941 -37.56 0.01 8.71
N GLN A 942 -37.99 0.56 7.58
CA GLN A 942 -38.16 -0.20 6.34
C GLN A 942 -38.10 0.70 5.11
N ARG A 943 -37.70 0.15 3.96
CA ARG A 943 -37.80 0.83 2.68
C ARG A 943 -39.25 0.87 2.18
N SER A 944 -39.69 2.03 1.67
CA SER A 944 -41.10 2.29 1.37
C SER A 944 -41.31 2.95 0.01
N THR A 945 -42.47 2.63 -0.60
CA THR A 945 -43.00 3.28 -1.81
C THR A 945 -44.23 4.14 -1.49
N GLU A 946 -44.60 4.29 -0.21
CA GLU A 946 -45.82 5.01 0.19
C GLU A 946 -45.67 6.54 0.08
N TRP A 947 -44.44 7.02 0.22
CA TRP A 947 -44.04 8.39 -0.02
C TRP A 947 -42.59 8.42 -0.49
N MET A 948 -42.23 9.39 -1.31
CA MET A 948 -40.84 9.72 -1.66
C MET A 948 -40.73 11.20 -2.02
N ALA A 949 -39.54 11.78 -1.83
CA ALA A 949 -39.21 13.10 -2.33
C ALA A 949 -38.75 13.04 -3.79
N SER A 950 -37.95 12.02 -4.12
CA SER A 950 -37.47 11.75 -5.48
C SER A 950 -37.46 10.23 -5.75
N GLY A 951 -37.18 9.81 -6.98
CA GLY A 951 -37.05 8.37 -7.30
C GLY A 951 -38.30 7.48 -7.10
N ASP A 952 -38.06 6.23 -6.72
CA ASP A 952 -39.05 5.16 -6.53
C ASP A 952 -39.15 4.69 -5.07
N TYR A 953 -38.26 5.13 -4.17
CA TYR A 953 -38.21 4.67 -2.78
C TYR A 953 -37.84 5.78 -1.79
N SER A 954 -38.20 5.56 -0.52
CA SER A 954 -37.70 6.32 0.62
C SER A 954 -37.53 5.40 1.83
N LEU A 955 -36.95 5.92 2.92
CA LEU A 955 -36.88 5.20 4.18
C LEU A 955 -38.05 5.59 5.08
N ALA A 956 -38.76 4.60 5.63
CA ALA A 956 -39.92 4.80 6.49
C ALA A 956 -39.74 4.18 7.88
N GLY A 957 -40.05 4.94 8.92
CA GLY A 957 -40.25 4.45 10.28
C GLY A 957 -41.72 4.20 10.56
N VAL A 958 -42.10 2.93 10.74
CA VAL A 958 -43.45 2.48 11.07
C VAL A 958 -43.48 2.01 12.53
N VAL A 959 -43.84 2.93 13.42
CA VAL A 959 -43.87 2.67 14.87
C VAL A 959 -45.13 3.21 15.51
N SER A 960 -45.63 2.50 16.52
CA SER A 960 -46.72 2.99 17.38
C SER A 960 -46.17 3.94 18.43
N ILE A 961 -46.74 5.14 18.49
CA ILE A 961 -46.31 6.20 19.41
C ILE A 961 -47.44 6.68 20.33
N SER A 962 -47.06 7.22 21.48
CA SER A 962 -47.91 7.93 22.41
C SER A 962 -47.85 9.44 22.18
N THR A 963 -48.88 10.17 22.62
CA THR A 963 -48.84 11.65 22.57
C THR A 963 -47.66 12.20 23.35
N GLY A 964 -46.83 13.01 22.68
CA GLY A 964 -45.63 13.62 23.26
C GLY A 964 -44.33 12.84 23.06
N ASP A 965 -44.37 11.67 22.42
CA ASP A 965 -43.16 10.96 22.01
C ASP A 965 -42.38 11.75 20.95
N GLU A 966 -41.08 11.49 20.89
CA GLU A 966 -40.19 11.91 19.82
C GLU A 966 -39.79 10.69 18.99
N VAL A 967 -39.79 10.84 17.66
CA VAL A 967 -39.29 9.81 16.75
C VAL A 967 -38.00 10.30 16.13
N VAL A 968 -36.96 9.49 16.13
CA VAL A 968 -35.65 9.82 15.56
C VAL A 968 -35.29 8.79 14.51
N MET A 969 -34.85 9.26 13.34
CA MET A 969 -34.23 8.44 12.29
C MET A 969 -32.82 8.96 12.09
N GLN A 970 -31.80 8.12 12.33
CA GLN A 970 -30.41 8.57 12.40
C GLN A 970 -29.42 7.53 11.91
N ALA A 971 -28.24 7.98 11.52
CA ALA A 971 -27.11 7.14 11.15
C ALA A 971 -25.87 7.50 11.98
N TYR A 972 -25.11 6.48 12.38
CA TYR A 972 -23.80 6.58 13.02
C TYR A 972 -22.81 5.72 12.26
N PRO A 973 -22.23 6.24 11.16
CA PRO A 973 -21.24 5.51 10.38
C PRO A 973 -20.03 5.13 11.24
N GLU A 974 -19.57 3.90 11.14
CA GLU A 974 -18.40 3.42 11.87
C GLU A 974 -17.17 4.25 11.50
N GLY A 975 -16.44 4.75 12.49
CA GLY A 975 -15.32 5.68 12.29
C GLY A 975 -15.69 7.11 11.90
N GLY A 976 -16.97 7.43 11.65
CA GLY A 976 -17.45 8.73 11.20
C GLY A 976 -17.29 8.97 9.70
N LEU A 977 -17.69 10.14 9.21
CA LEU A 977 -17.59 10.55 7.80
C LEU A 977 -16.63 11.73 7.66
N LEU A 978 -15.61 11.56 6.81
CA LEU A 978 -14.70 12.62 6.42
C LEU A 978 -15.36 13.46 5.32
N LEU A 979 -15.45 14.77 5.48
CA LEU A 979 -16.14 15.64 4.53
C LEU A 979 -15.22 16.06 3.38
N GLY A 980 -15.77 16.16 2.17
CA GLY A 980 -15.11 16.80 1.03
C GLY A 980 -14.80 18.27 1.32
N ASP A 981 -13.72 18.79 0.73
CA ASP A 981 -13.21 20.13 1.06
C ASP A 981 -14.19 21.26 0.71
N ASP A 982 -15.09 21.01 -0.24
CA ASP A 982 -16.12 21.96 -0.67
C ASP A 982 -17.47 21.80 0.08
N VAL A 983 -17.62 20.80 0.96
CA VAL A 983 -18.90 20.56 1.66
C VAL A 983 -19.18 21.65 2.69
N SER A 984 -20.33 22.32 2.54
CA SER A 984 -20.76 23.39 3.46
C SER A 984 -22.10 23.08 4.15
N THR A 985 -22.91 22.17 3.60
CA THR A 985 -24.26 21.88 4.10
C THR A 985 -24.62 20.40 4.09
N LEU A 986 -25.34 19.95 5.12
CA LEU A 986 -26.06 18.67 5.16
C LEU A 986 -27.55 18.92 4.91
N THR A 987 -28.16 18.20 3.98
CA THR A 987 -29.59 18.29 3.65
C THR A 987 -30.28 16.93 3.69
N LEU A 988 -31.57 16.91 4.02
CA LEU A 988 -32.44 15.73 3.99
C LEU A 988 -33.89 16.18 3.81
N THR A 989 -34.70 15.41 3.09
CA THR A 989 -36.16 15.63 3.00
C THR A 989 -36.89 14.73 3.98
N ALA A 990 -37.85 15.28 4.73
CA ALA A 990 -38.62 14.57 5.74
C ALA A 990 -40.13 14.72 5.53
N TYR A 991 -40.89 13.66 5.79
CA TYR A 991 -42.36 13.66 5.74
C TYR A 991 -42.96 12.84 6.87
N VAL A 992 -44.17 13.20 7.28
CA VAL A 992 -44.95 12.43 8.28
C VAL A 992 -46.37 12.28 7.76
N GLN A 993 -46.81 11.04 7.58
CA GLN A 993 -48.18 10.78 7.17
C GLN A 993 -49.13 11.15 8.32
N ASN A 994 -50.29 11.71 7.95
CA ASN A 994 -51.32 12.18 8.90
C ASN A 994 -50.86 13.27 9.89
N ALA A 995 -49.74 13.96 9.63
CA ALA A 995 -49.18 14.97 10.50
C ALA A 995 -50.20 16.00 11.02
N SER A 996 -50.36 16.05 12.33
CA SER A 996 -51.11 17.09 13.02
C SER A 996 -50.42 18.45 12.90
N SER A 997 -51.15 19.54 13.18
CA SER A 997 -50.62 20.91 13.05
C SER A 997 -49.49 21.25 14.04
N THR A 998 -49.18 20.36 14.97
CA THR A 998 -48.12 20.52 15.97
C THR A 998 -46.82 19.82 15.59
N VAL A 999 -46.83 18.99 14.54
CA VAL A 999 -45.66 18.20 14.16
C VAL A 999 -44.57 19.10 13.56
N THR A 1000 -43.36 18.95 14.08
CA THR A 1000 -42.14 19.58 13.55
C THR A 1000 -41.05 18.54 13.37
N ALA A 1001 -40.10 18.79 12.46
CA ALA A 1001 -38.88 17.99 12.32
C ALA A 1001 -37.64 18.88 12.42
N LYS A 1002 -36.52 18.29 12.84
CA LYS A 1002 -35.25 18.99 13.04
C LYS A 1002 -34.09 18.10 12.62
N LEU A 1003 -33.26 18.58 11.71
CA LEU A 1003 -32.02 17.93 11.28
C LEU A 1003 -30.90 18.28 12.25
N TRP A 1004 -30.07 17.30 12.61
CA TRP A 1004 -28.96 17.45 13.53
C TRP A 1004 -27.73 16.66 13.08
N ALA A 1005 -26.55 17.06 13.54
CA ALA A 1005 -25.29 16.35 13.37
C ALA A 1005 -24.40 16.44 14.62
N LYS A 1006 -23.45 15.51 14.73
CA LYS A 1006 -22.35 15.51 15.69
C LYS A 1006 -21.01 15.65 15.00
N ASP A 1007 -20.16 16.52 15.51
CA ASP A 1007 -18.77 16.60 15.06
C ASP A 1007 -17.90 15.45 15.61
N LYS A 1008 -16.63 15.42 15.22
CA LYS A 1008 -15.62 14.44 15.66
C LYS A 1008 -15.44 14.35 17.18
N ASP A 1009 -15.73 15.43 17.91
CA ASP A 1009 -15.58 15.49 19.37
C ASP A 1009 -16.90 15.15 20.09
N GLY A 1010 -17.93 14.77 19.33
CA GLY A 1010 -19.25 14.39 19.82
C GLY A 1010 -20.15 15.58 20.18
N ALA A 1011 -19.79 16.81 19.81
CA ALA A 1011 -20.61 17.99 20.07
C ALA A 1011 -21.80 18.07 19.11
N TRP A 1012 -22.98 18.36 19.66
CA TRP A 1012 -24.23 18.42 18.91
C TRP A 1012 -24.47 19.79 18.28
N ARG A 1013 -25.04 19.78 17.07
CA ARG A 1013 -25.62 20.96 16.40
C ARG A 1013 -26.91 20.57 15.67
N ASP A 1014 -27.83 21.54 15.52
CA ASP A 1014 -29.10 21.32 14.83
C ASP A 1014 -29.61 22.56 14.07
N ALA A 1015 -30.49 22.32 13.09
CA ALA A 1015 -31.06 23.33 12.21
C ALA A 1015 -32.30 24.06 12.79
N GLY A 1016 -32.70 23.75 14.04
CA GLY A 1016 -33.96 24.18 14.62
C GLY A 1016 -35.19 23.46 14.05
N ALA A 1017 -36.32 23.57 14.76
CA ALA A 1017 -37.56 22.88 14.42
C ALA A 1017 -38.31 23.52 13.23
N VAL A 1018 -38.65 22.71 12.23
CA VAL A 1018 -39.39 23.10 11.02
C VAL A 1018 -40.77 22.44 11.03
N PRO A 1019 -41.88 23.20 10.89
CA PRO A 1019 -43.24 22.62 10.80
C PRO A 1019 -43.43 21.73 9.58
N MET A 1020 -44.08 20.56 9.77
CA MET A 1020 -44.39 19.65 8.66
C MET A 1020 -45.45 20.21 7.71
N THR A 1021 -45.32 19.86 6.43
CA THR A 1021 -46.31 20.19 5.39
C THR A 1021 -46.92 18.91 4.80
N ALA A 1022 -48.00 19.08 4.03
CA ALA A 1022 -48.66 17.96 3.36
C ALA A 1022 -47.80 17.31 2.24
N GLN A 1023 -46.71 17.96 1.84
CA GLN A 1023 -45.78 17.49 0.80
C GLN A 1023 -44.42 17.04 1.36
N GLY A 1024 -44.21 17.13 2.68
CA GLY A 1024 -42.89 17.00 3.29
C GLY A 1024 -42.14 18.33 3.36
N VAL A 1025 -40.94 18.32 3.94
CA VAL A 1025 -40.04 19.49 4.01
C VAL A 1025 -38.61 19.07 3.77
N GLN A 1026 -37.85 19.92 3.08
CA GLN A 1026 -36.39 19.79 3.06
C GLN A 1026 -35.81 20.51 4.29
N LEU A 1027 -34.95 19.81 5.01
CA LEU A 1027 -34.18 20.30 6.14
C LEU A 1027 -32.73 20.54 5.67
N SER A 1028 -32.08 21.55 6.25
CA SER A 1028 -30.70 21.92 5.90
C SER A 1028 -29.96 22.39 7.15
N LEU A 1029 -28.73 21.90 7.32
CA LEU A 1029 -27.82 22.18 8.43
C LEU A 1029 -26.48 22.66 7.88
N GLU A 1030 -25.94 23.75 8.41
CA GLU A 1030 -24.64 24.30 8.02
C GLU A 1030 -23.51 23.59 8.79
N ILE A 1031 -22.49 23.18 8.04
CA ILE A 1031 -21.38 22.34 8.50
C ILE A 1031 -20.03 22.74 7.87
N ALA A 1032 -19.89 23.94 7.30
CA ALA A 1032 -18.67 24.35 6.58
C ALA A 1032 -17.44 24.49 7.49
N ASP A 1033 -17.64 24.58 8.81
CA ASP A 1033 -16.58 24.58 9.82
C ASP A 1033 -16.15 23.17 10.25
N LEU A 1034 -16.80 22.12 9.74
CA LEU A 1034 -16.49 20.73 10.06
C LEU A 1034 -15.68 20.09 8.94
N THR A 1035 -14.68 19.30 9.32
CA THR A 1035 -13.97 18.40 8.40
C THR A 1035 -14.46 16.96 8.54
N GLU A 1036 -15.18 16.64 9.61
CA GLU A 1036 -15.64 15.29 9.92
C GLU A 1036 -16.90 15.32 10.80
N ILE A 1037 -17.81 14.35 10.58
CA ILE A 1037 -18.98 14.12 11.44
C ILE A 1037 -19.06 12.68 11.94
N GLN A 1038 -19.55 12.47 13.15
CA GLN A 1038 -19.65 11.15 13.80
C GLN A 1038 -21.06 10.53 13.72
N GLY A 1039 -22.07 11.36 13.44
CA GLY A 1039 -23.44 10.89 13.28
C GLY A 1039 -24.37 12.05 12.99
N PHE A 1040 -25.51 11.74 12.39
CA PHE A 1040 -26.51 12.73 11.99
C PHE A 1040 -27.88 12.09 11.87
N GLY A 1041 -28.94 12.90 11.81
CA GLY A 1041 -30.29 12.39 11.66
C GLY A 1041 -31.37 13.45 11.76
N VAL A 1042 -32.62 12.99 11.71
CA VAL A 1042 -33.81 13.83 11.88
C VAL A 1042 -34.55 13.45 13.16
N GLN A 1043 -35.01 14.46 13.88
CA GLN A 1043 -35.86 14.33 15.06
C GLN A 1043 -37.25 14.89 14.74
N PHE A 1044 -38.28 14.04 14.81
CA PHE A 1044 -39.69 14.43 14.73
C PHE A 1044 -40.28 14.66 16.13
N GLN A 1045 -40.99 15.76 16.31
CA GLN A 1045 -41.52 16.21 17.61
C GLN A 1045 -42.95 16.74 17.48
N GLY A 1046 -43.62 16.93 18.63
CA GLY A 1046 -44.98 17.47 18.68
C GLY A 1046 -46.04 16.46 18.22
N LEU A 1047 -45.74 15.18 18.40
CA LEU A 1047 -46.49 14.04 17.88
C LEU A 1047 -47.73 13.68 18.72
N SER A 1048 -48.72 13.14 18.04
CA SER A 1048 -49.95 12.54 18.56
C SER A 1048 -50.04 11.08 18.11
N GLU A 1049 -50.92 10.30 18.75
CA GLU A 1049 -51.08 8.85 18.49
C GLU A 1049 -51.50 8.50 17.05
N THR A 1050 -51.91 9.48 16.23
CA THR A 1050 -52.29 9.28 14.83
C THR A 1050 -51.23 9.70 13.82
N ASP A 1051 -50.15 10.33 14.27
CA ASP A 1051 -49.07 10.79 13.41
C ASP A 1051 -48.15 9.61 13.04
N GLY A 1052 -47.85 9.46 11.76
CA GLY A 1052 -47.04 8.36 11.23
C GLY A 1052 -47.71 7.65 10.05
N PRO A 1053 -46.93 6.88 9.25
CA PRO A 1053 -45.49 6.64 9.35
C PRO A 1053 -44.61 7.88 9.09
N PHE A 1054 -43.35 7.78 9.47
CA PHE A 1054 -42.32 8.83 9.36
C PHE A 1054 -41.40 8.50 8.18
N PHE A 1055 -41.03 9.46 7.36
CA PHE A 1055 -40.27 9.23 6.13
C PHE A 1055 -39.08 10.16 6.03
N ILE A 1056 -37.96 9.66 5.51
CA ILE A 1056 -36.82 10.46 5.07
C ILE A 1056 -36.36 10.04 3.68
N ASP A 1057 -35.81 11.01 2.95
CA ASP A 1057 -35.32 10.84 1.58
C ASP A 1057 -34.26 11.91 1.24
N ASP A 1058 -33.51 11.74 0.15
CA ASP A 1058 -32.53 12.68 -0.41
C ASP A 1058 -31.52 13.25 0.63
N VAL A 1059 -30.78 12.37 1.31
CA VAL A 1059 -29.71 12.76 2.24
C VAL A 1059 -28.46 13.14 1.45
N ALA A 1060 -27.94 14.36 1.62
CA ALA A 1060 -26.81 14.86 0.85
C ALA A 1060 -25.91 15.86 1.60
N PHE A 1061 -24.64 15.88 1.21
CA PHE A 1061 -23.57 16.78 1.66
C PHE A 1061 -23.17 17.70 0.51
N ASN A 1062 -23.65 18.94 0.51
CA ASN A 1062 -23.55 19.85 -0.64
C ASN A 1062 -22.60 21.03 -0.39
N GLU A 1063 -22.12 21.60 -1.51
CA GLU A 1063 -21.38 22.86 -1.58
C GLU A 1063 -22.17 24.10 -1.13
#